data_AF-A0A7J4SED7-F1
#
_entry.id   AF-A0A7J4SED7-F1
#
_cell.length_a   1.000
_cell.length_b   1.000
_cell.length_c   1.000
_cell.angle_alpha   90.00
_cell.angle_beta   90.00
_cell.angle_gamma   90.00
#
_symmetry.space_group_name_H-M   'P 1'
#
loop_
_entity.id
_entity.type
_entity.pdbx_description
1 polymer ?
#
loop_
_entity_poly.entity_id
_entity_poly.type
_entity_poly.pdbx_seq_one_letter_code
_entity_poly.pdbx_strand_id
1 'polypeptide(L)'
;NGGGSSGPTYYDTGIRVREVLADPFFSADNASWPGGEWLEIENIGASTVDLLGYYIMDSSSNNISLNESHLIGFDATDSTSTHIHPGSRRVVAINSTSEYGVLNNGGDQLAVFASNGSVTDELTYPSVRAGHSKIRSADGLTWTDALFPTPGESDATSVNGTSTLSINEIMVNGTVNDAPYPDGEWIELRVHPDETTGVGLAGYTIKTGTGGSIDLTDALVECSCTIVSPHGLGPGEYGVIQLNGTGVEIIRSLGDTISLVDPSEKVVQTISWATNLPAGRTMTPIAGDPMNGWTLSNEETPAAANPDQASGNNQGSIDLQIVEILPNPFGNDSAAALAGDGEFIELWNNGTSEVDLSGWSIISGSTLALNEQTTSDMSPDAGERVVIRPTDPSAFWLSNTAGSISLHDALGNPIDSIVYSSTLPGAAMVANLTSSSSWIYAPTPTPGTATPTFDNPYAGSNDLVITEIMVQCGTSGSDSVGILGEWIELRNNGTQTIDLSRWHILDEDGTGMLATTNQIWNGTSMSIAPGEHVVLRPEEAFMDNFGDTIRLMNPDGTMISTVYWLNSQSCISIEPRFGWGPTLMPSPGIANPMPDQWDGTSSVIFSRIMVGEVNSLRDHDWFEIRNIGTQTLDMSGWMISRHREDAPAWNDTFRGLVLGPGESAIITGDPTHLLEDAALNAYGGNDVMYNMPWLPDSGGGFQLVSPTGIVVDTIVYGDGDPNIEGWTGPSITPPSSSGPVGLIMMRGDGCASTPDAIPDTDSAADWEVRWLRMGASLFCDGGVFSTTGNVTTSISPGHALGDLVQWINAAESEIHVHLYELTSYELSRALRNALDRGVEVTVLLEGGVYSSYDNMAVSRGIASDLHTAGATVLWMVEPPSSTSPESPYKYIHSKVAVRDSSSVWMSSGNWKSSSFPLDGYSGNRDWSVFIDSEDIAQLVLSRMTWDENTSHLHIEAFNPMDSSHGTPDGWVTPIDRLLEVSPSPAGVETTHAGAIDGKLLTCPDDCISGLVDLIDSSEDTVDLSLQ
;
A
#
# COMPACT_ATOMS: atom_id res chain seq x y z
N ASN A 1 4.10 41.33 -18.06
CA ASN A 1 2.66 41.12 -17.80
C ASN A 1 2.24 39.74 -18.29
N GLY A 2 2.69 38.70 -17.62
CA GLY A 2 2.05 37.39 -17.66
C GLY A 2 1.42 37.21 -16.29
N GLY A 3 0.09 37.11 -16.23
CA GLY A 3 -0.61 36.88 -14.97
C GLY A 3 -0.27 35.47 -14.50
N GLY A 4 0.29 35.36 -13.30
CA GLY A 4 0.34 34.09 -12.59
C GLY A 4 -1.10 33.64 -12.36
N SER A 5 -1.45 32.45 -12.82
CA SER A 5 -2.67 31.80 -12.36
C SER A 5 -2.45 31.45 -10.90
N SER A 6 -3.14 32.16 -9.99
CA SER A 6 -3.43 31.63 -8.67
C SER A 6 -4.01 30.23 -8.85
N GLY A 7 -3.55 29.25 -8.07
CA GLY A 7 -4.19 27.94 -7.99
C GLY A 7 -5.69 28.08 -7.69
N PRO A 8 -6.50 27.03 -7.96
CA PRO A 8 -7.94 27.08 -7.76
C PRO A 8 -8.27 27.44 -6.31
N THR A 9 -9.25 28.34 -6.13
CA THR A 9 -9.81 28.65 -4.81
C THR A 9 -11.00 27.73 -4.57
N TYR A 10 -11.05 27.05 -3.42
CA TYR A 10 -12.16 26.14 -3.07
C TYR A 10 -13.21 26.86 -2.22
N TYR A 11 -14.49 26.66 -2.53
CA TYR A 11 -15.62 27.15 -1.74
C TYR A 11 -16.85 26.27 -1.95
N ASP A 12 -17.31 25.64 -0.88
CA ASP A 12 -18.47 24.75 -0.93
C ASP A 12 -19.79 25.52 -0.94
N THR A 13 -20.53 25.44 -2.06
CA THR A 13 -21.86 26.01 -2.21
C THR A 13 -22.99 25.01 -1.92
N GLY A 14 -22.64 23.74 -1.68
CA GLY A 14 -23.58 22.62 -1.53
C GLY A 14 -24.07 22.05 -2.85
N ILE A 15 -23.55 22.48 -4.01
CA ILE A 15 -23.84 21.85 -5.31
C ILE A 15 -22.88 20.69 -5.54
N ARG A 16 -23.42 19.53 -5.91
CA ARG A 16 -22.66 18.31 -6.22
C ARG A 16 -23.20 17.60 -7.45
N VAL A 17 -22.37 16.91 -8.21
CA VAL A 17 -22.82 15.94 -9.23
C VAL A 17 -23.32 14.68 -8.55
N ARG A 18 -24.49 14.19 -8.97
CA ARG A 18 -25.21 13.06 -8.36
C ARG A 18 -25.31 11.83 -9.25
N GLU A 19 -25.67 12.00 -10.51
CA GLU A 19 -25.82 10.91 -11.47
C GLU A 19 -25.13 11.29 -12.79
N VAL A 20 -24.48 10.35 -13.46
CA VAL A 20 -23.78 10.59 -14.73
C VAL A 20 -24.13 9.50 -15.74
N LEU A 21 -24.54 9.90 -16.93
CA LEU A 21 -24.70 9.04 -18.11
C LEU A 21 -23.76 9.57 -19.21
N ALA A 22 -22.58 8.95 -19.30
CA ALA A 22 -21.51 9.34 -20.22
C ALA A 22 -21.50 8.53 -21.53
N ASP A 23 -22.11 7.35 -21.58
CA ASP A 23 -22.17 6.51 -22.79
C ASP A 23 -23.64 6.24 -23.16
N PRO A 24 -24.35 7.17 -23.82
CA PRO A 24 -25.75 6.98 -24.17
C PRO A 24 -25.99 5.82 -25.14
N PHE A 25 -27.17 5.22 -25.02
CA PHE A 25 -27.63 4.16 -25.91
C PHE A 25 -29.11 4.39 -26.25
N PHE A 26 -29.56 4.33 -27.51
CA PHE A 26 -28.92 3.89 -28.76
C PHE A 26 -28.39 5.04 -29.65
N SER A 27 -28.26 6.23 -29.09
CA SER A 27 -27.79 7.42 -29.82
C SER A 27 -26.30 7.66 -29.63
N ALA A 28 -25.73 8.54 -30.44
CA ALA A 28 -24.37 9.00 -30.24
C ALA A 28 -24.27 9.90 -28.99
N ASP A 29 -23.10 9.89 -28.36
CA ASP A 29 -22.73 10.71 -27.19
C ASP A 29 -23.14 12.18 -27.33
N ASN A 30 -22.91 12.76 -28.51
CA ASN A 30 -23.21 14.15 -28.81
C ASN A 30 -24.65 14.41 -29.29
N ALA A 31 -25.57 13.45 -29.17
CA ALA A 31 -26.97 13.67 -29.50
C ALA A 31 -27.59 14.75 -28.59
N SER A 32 -28.68 15.35 -29.04
CA SER A 32 -29.44 16.29 -28.22
C SER A 32 -30.24 15.55 -27.14
N TRP A 33 -30.51 16.24 -26.03
CA TRP A 33 -31.36 15.72 -24.95
C TRP A 33 -32.71 15.16 -25.50
N PRO A 34 -33.17 13.97 -25.08
CA PRO A 34 -32.64 13.11 -24.01
C PRO A 34 -31.67 12.03 -24.48
N GLY A 35 -31.25 12.02 -25.74
CA GLY A 35 -30.45 10.92 -26.31
C GLY A 35 -28.93 11.04 -26.16
N GLY A 36 -28.42 12.22 -25.79
CA GLY A 36 -26.98 12.43 -25.59
C GLY A 36 -26.57 12.34 -24.12
N GLU A 37 -25.29 12.58 -23.87
CA GLU A 37 -24.69 12.61 -22.54
C GLU A 37 -25.37 13.62 -21.63
N TRP A 38 -25.46 13.26 -20.36
CA TRP A 38 -25.94 14.15 -19.32
C TRP A 38 -25.38 13.77 -17.95
N LEU A 39 -25.41 14.75 -17.06
CA LEU A 39 -25.21 14.55 -15.64
C LEU A 39 -26.30 15.26 -14.86
N GLU A 40 -26.53 14.82 -13.64
CA GLU A 40 -27.44 15.43 -12.69
C GLU A 40 -26.65 16.12 -11.60
N ILE A 41 -27.09 17.33 -11.23
CA ILE A 41 -26.59 18.04 -10.06
C ILE A 41 -27.65 18.09 -8.97
N GLU A 42 -27.21 17.97 -7.73
CA GLU A 42 -28.02 18.02 -6.51
C GLU A 42 -27.57 19.17 -5.61
N ASN A 43 -28.53 19.78 -4.90
CA ASN A 43 -28.24 20.74 -3.85
C ASN A 43 -28.35 20.07 -2.48
N ILE A 44 -27.20 19.73 -1.89
CA ILE A 44 -27.09 19.16 -0.54
C ILE A 44 -27.03 20.24 0.56
N GLY A 45 -26.97 21.52 0.17
CA GLY A 45 -26.94 22.65 1.09
C GLY A 45 -28.30 22.98 1.72
N ALA A 46 -28.29 23.81 2.76
CA ALA A 46 -29.50 24.22 3.47
C ALA A 46 -30.26 25.38 2.80
N SER A 47 -29.70 25.98 1.74
CA SER A 47 -30.26 27.15 1.05
C SER A 47 -30.46 26.91 -0.44
N THR A 48 -31.43 27.60 -1.04
CA THR A 48 -31.59 27.61 -2.51
C THR A 48 -30.39 28.28 -3.16
N VAL A 49 -29.85 27.66 -4.21
CA VAL A 49 -28.72 28.16 -5.00
C VAL A 49 -29.22 28.60 -6.36
N ASP A 50 -28.74 29.75 -6.86
CA ASP A 50 -28.91 30.16 -8.24
C ASP A 50 -27.73 29.64 -9.06
N LEU A 51 -28.00 28.77 -10.03
CA LEU A 51 -26.98 28.14 -10.87
C LEU A 51 -26.47 29.07 -11.99
N LEU A 52 -26.97 30.30 -12.09
CA LEU A 52 -26.53 31.24 -13.10
C LEU A 52 -25.02 31.55 -12.97
N GLY A 53 -24.26 31.26 -14.03
CA GLY A 53 -22.82 31.46 -14.07
C GLY A 53 -21.99 30.30 -13.51
N TYR A 54 -22.63 29.22 -13.05
CA TYR A 54 -21.94 27.96 -12.77
C TYR A 54 -21.53 27.27 -14.07
N TYR A 55 -20.45 26.51 -14.01
CA TYR A 55 -20.04 25.66 -15.12
C TYR A 55 -19.29 24.42 -14.63
N ILE A 56 -19.24 23.40 -15.48
CA ILE A 56 -18.53 22.15 -15.23
C ILE A 56 -17.38 22.07 -16.22
N MET A 57 -16.21 21.68 -15.74
CA MET A 57 -15.02 21.48 -16.55
C MET A 57 -14.58 20.03 -16.45
N ASP A 58 -14.26 19.40 -17.57
CA ASP A 58 -13.65 18.07 -17.62
C ASP A 58 -12.12 18.13 -17.57
N SER A 59 -11.48 16.96 -17.53
CA SER A 59 -10.01 16.82 -17.55
C SER A 59 -9.36 17.35 -18.84
N SER A 60 -10.13 17.46 -19.93
CA SER A 60 -9.70 18.01 -21.22
C SER A 60 -9.94 19.52 -21.35
N SER A 61 -10.36 20.19 -20.26
CA SER A 61 -10.70 21.61 -20.21
C SER A 61 -11.89 22.04 -21.08
N ASN A 62 -12.76 21.11 -21.48
CA ASN A 62 -14.07 21.43 -22.05
C ASN A 62 -14.96 22.05 -20.97
N ASN A 63 -15.75 23.06 -21.33
CA ASN A 63 -16.55 23.83 -20.38
C ASN A 63 -18.05 23.71 -20.72
N ILE A 64 -18.82 23.18 -19.77
CA ILE A 64 -20.27 23.05 -19.83
C ILE A 64 -20.89 24.11 -18.92
N SER A 65 -21.30 25.23 -19.49
CA SER A 65 -21.94 26.30 -18.72
C SER A 65 -23.41 25.99 -18.41
N LEU A 66 -23.85 26.16 -17.17
CA LEU A 66 -25.23 25.91 -16.75
C LEU A 66 -26.15 27.05 -17.22
N ASN A 67 -26.53 26.99 -18.50
CA ASN A 67 -27.31 28.01 -19.20
C ASN A 67 -28.42 27.38 -20.07
N GLU A 68 -29.03 28.18 -20.97
CA GLU A 68 -30.12 27.75 -21.86
C GLU A 68 -29.79 26.56 -22.78
N SER A 69 -28.51 26.29 -23.03
CA SER A 69 -28.07 25.18 -23.89
C SER A 69 -27.97 23.86 -23.14
N HIS A 70 -27.63 23.90 -21.84
CA HIS A 70 -27.27 22.70 -21.07
C HIS A 70 -28.21 22.40 -19.91
N LEU A 71 -28.79 23.42 -19.26
CA LEU A 71 -29.66 23.23 -18.12
C LEU A 71 -31.08 22.88 -18.58
N ILE A 72 -31.50 21.63 -18.35
CA ILE A 72 -32.85 21.18 -18.71
C ILE A 72 -33.89 21.92 -17.86
N GLY A 73 -34.97 22.35 -18.53
CA GLY A 73 -36.03 23.15 -17.92
C GLY A 73 -35.69 24.63 -17.72
N PHE A 74 -34.61 25.14 -18.32
CA PHE A 74 -34.31 26.57 -18.33
C PHE A 74 -35.38 27.38 -19.08
N ASP A 75 -35.82 28.50 -18.50
CA ASP A 75 -36.75 29.45 -19.11
C ASP A 75 -36.23 30.88 -18.91
N ALA A 76 -35.77 31.51 -20.00
CA ALA A 76 -35.24 32.88 -19.97
C ALA A 76 -36.25 33.93 -19.47
N THR A 77 -37.54 33.61 -19.40
CA THR A 77 -38.60 34.49 -18.93
C THR A 77 -38.94 34.30 -17.44
N ASP A 78 -38.39 33.28 -16.79
CA ASP A 78 -38.54 33.00 -15.37
C ASP A 78 -37.17 33.06 -14.67
N SER A 79 -36.92 34.12 -13.89
CA SER A 79 -35.66 34.28 -13.15
C SER A 79 -35.42 33.20 -12.09
N THR A 80 -36.43 32.37 -11.78
CA THR A 80 -36.29 31.24 -10.85
C THR A 80 -35.99 29.92 -11.55
N SER A 81 -35.98 29.88 -12.90
CA SER A 81 -35.72 28.64 -13.64
C SER A 81 -34.30 28.11 -13.45
N THR A 82 -33.34 28.91 -13.01
CA THR A 82 -31.95 28.48 -12.66
C THR A 82 -31.79 28.09 -11.20
N HIS A 83 -32.84 28.25 -10.37
CA HIS A 83 -32.75 27.96 -8.95
C HIS A 83 -32.88 26.47 -8.67
N ILE A 84 -32.09 25.97 -7.73
CA ILE A 84 -32.16 24.61 -7.20
C ILE A 84 -32.39 24.67 -5.69
N HIS A 85 -33.53 24.14 -5.24
CA HIS A 85 -33.88 24.10 -3.82
C HIS A 85 -33.10 23.01 -3.08
N PRO A 86 -32.93 23.13 -1.74
CA PRO A 86 -32.35 22.06 -0.93
C PRO A 86 -33.00 20.70 -1.20
N GLY A 87 -32.18 19.67 -1.43
CA GLY A 87 -32.60 18.30 -1.75
C GLY A 87 -33.25 18.12 -3.11
N SER A 88 -33.26 19.15 -3.97
CA SER A 88 -33.74 19.05 -5.35
C SER A 88 -32.58 18.77 -6.31
N ARG A 89 -32.92 18.22 -7.47
CA ARG A 89 -31.97 17.85 -8.52
C ARG A 89 -32.28 18.52 -9.84
N ARG A 90 -31.27 18.68 -10.69
CA ARG A 90 -31.40 19.30 -12.02
C ARG A 90 -30.50 18.58 -13.02
N VAL A 91 -31.02 18.35 -14.22
CA VAL A 91 -30.28 17.69 -15.30
C VAL A 91 -29.52 18.72 -16.13
N VAL A 92 -28.24 18.41 -16.40
CA VAL A 92 -27.34 19.15 -17.28
C VAL A 92 -26.99 18.23 -18.47
N ALA A 93 -27.49 18.57 -19.65
CA ALA A 93 -27.24 17.81 -20.87
C ALA A 93 -26.12 18.45 -21.70
N ILE A 94 -25.27 17.63 -22.31
CA ILE A 94 -24.19 18.11 -23.19
C ILE A 94 -24.74 18.67 -24.50
N ASN A 95 -25.88 18.17 -24.98
CA ASN A 95 -26.71 18.79 -26.01
C ASN A 95 -25.96 19.23 -27.28
N SER A 96 -25.19 18.32 -27.88
CA SER A 96 -24.48 18.55 -29.16
C SER A 96 -23.43 19.69 -29.15
N THR A 97 -22.80 19.94 -28.00
CA THR A 97 -21.76 21.00 -27.85
C THR A 97 -20.51 20.77 -28.69
N SER A 98 -20.18 19.51 -28.96
CA SER A 98 -18.97 19.08 -29.68
C SER A 98 -19.27 18.04 -30.74
N GLU A 99 -18.30 17.82 -31.65
CA GLU A 99 -18.37 16.79 -32.68
C GLU A 99 -18.37 15.36 -32.09
N TYR A 100 -17.89 15.22 -30.85
CA TYR A 100 -17.90 14.00 -30.03
C TYR A 100 -18.53 14.29 -28.66
N GLY A 101 -18.68 13.27 -27.81
CA GLY A 101 -19.01 13.43 -26.39
C GLY A 101 -18.06 14.36 -25.64
N VAL A 102 -18.52 14.90 -24.49
CA VAL A 102 -17.70 15.66 -23.53
C VAL A 102 -17.39 14.81 -22.30
N LEU A 103 -18.35 14.00 -21.83
CA LEU A 103 -18.17 13.13 -20.69
C LEU A 103 -17.54 11.81 -21.17
N ASN A 104 -16.30 11.52 -20.77
CA ASN A 104 -15.63 10.30 -21.24
C ASN A 104 -16.32 9.01 -20.72
N ASN A 105 -16.68 8.10 -21.64
CA ASN A 105 -17.28 6.79 -21.37
C ASN A 105 -16.38 5.90 -20.50
N GLY A 106 -15.05 6.04 -20.61
CA GLY A 106 -14.07 5.31 -19.80
C GLY A 106 -13.91 5.83 -18.36
N GLY A 107 -14.67 6.86 -17.99
CA GLY A 107 -14.50 7.62 -16.75
C GLY A 107 -13.80 8.96 -17.01
N ASP A 108 -14.09 9.95 -16.16
CA ASP A 108 -13.54 11.30 -16.29
C ASP A 108 -13.40 11.98 -14.93
N GLN A 109 -12.56 13.02 -14.89
CA GLN A 109 -12.45 13.93 -13.77
C GLN A 109 -13.19 15.24 -14.08
N LEU A 110 -14.15 15.60 -13.24
CA LEU A 110 -14.94 16.82 -13.39
C LEU A 110 -14.71 17.76 -12.21
N ALA A 111 -14.70 19.06 -12.50
CA ALA A 111 -14.72 20.13 -11.52
C ALA A 111 -15.92 21.05 -11.78
N VAL A 112 -16.73 21.31 -10.75
CA VAL A 112 -17.86 22.23 -10.77
C VAL A 112 -17.41 23.57 -10.20
N PHE A 113 -17.51 24.60 -11.00
CA PHE A 113 -17.14 25.95 -10.64
C PHE A 113 -18.39 26.79 -10.33
N ALA A 114 -18.34 27.48 -9.19
CA ALA A 114 -19.32 28.49 -8.84
C ALA A 114 -19.11 29.78 -9.66
N SER A 115 -20.10 30.67 -9.65
CA SER A 115 -20.10 31.91 -10.45
C SER A 115 -18.94 32.88 -10.16
N ASN A 116 -18.26 32.74 -9.02
CA ASN A 116 -17.08 33.52 -8.62
C ASN A 116 -15.75 32.87 -9.08
N GLY A 117 -15.79 31.72 -9.74
CA GLY A 117 -14.61 30.96 -10.20
C GLY A 117 -14.00 30.03 -9.15
N SER A 118 -14.60 29.89 -7.97
CA SER A 118 -14.17 28.89 -7.00
C SER A 118 -14.72 27.51 -7.33
N VAL A 119 -13.95 26.46 -7.05
CA VAL A 119 -14.40 25.07 -7.17
C VAL A 119 -15.32 24.74 -5.99
N THR A 120 -16.52 24.22 -6.28
CA THR A 120 -17.47 23.74 -5.28
C THR A 120 -17.60 22.23 -5.23
N ASP A 121 -17.26 21.52 -6.30
CA ASP A 121 -17.25 20.06 -6.33
C ASP A 121 -16.14 19.60 -7.28
N GLU A 122 -15.43 18.56 -6.88
CA GLU A 122 -14.46 17.84 -7.70
C GLU A 122 -14.75 16.36 -7.53
N LEU A 123 -14.73 15.63 -8.65
CA LEU A 123 -15.03 14.21 -8.66
C LEU A 123 -14.32 13.50 -9.81
N THR A 124 -14.14 12.20 -9.61
CA THR A 124 -13.78 11.27 -10.66
C THR A 124 -14.87 10.21 -10.71
N TYR A 125 -15.52 10.04 -11.85
CA TYR A 125 -16.53 8.99 -12.04
C TYR A 125 -15.94 7.82 -12.85
N PRO A 126 -16.37 6.57 -12.58
CA PRO A 126 -15.86 5.37 -13.22
C PRO A 126 -16.29 5.24 -14.68
N SER A 127 -15.78 4.21 -15.35
CA SER A 127 -16.31 3.81 -16.65
C SER A 127 -17.83 3.64 -16.59
N VAL A 128 -18.51 4.19 -17.59
CA VAL A 128 -19.97 4.12 -17.73
C VAL A 128 -20.26 3.18 -18.88
N ARG A 129 -21.05 2.14 -18.59
CA ARG A 129 -21.47 1.18 -19.62
C ARG A 129 -22.49 1.83 -20.54
N ALA A 130 -22.49 1.44 -21.80
CA ALA A 130 -23.47 1.89 -22.78
C ALA A 130 -24.91 1.82 -22.23
N GLY A 131 -25.60 2.96 -22.28
CA GLY A 131 -26.96 3.19 -21.80
C GLY A 131 -27.15 3.27 -20.28
N HIS A 132 -26.13 2.95 -19.48
CA HIS A 132 -26.22 2.95 -18.02
C HIS A 132 -25.81 4.29 -17.44
N SER A 133 -26.21 4.56 -16.21
CA SER A 133 -25.73 5.70 -15.43
C SER A 133 -25.07 5.25 -14.13
N LYS A 134 -24.18 6.10 -13.62
CA LYS A 134 -23.51 5.92 -12.33
C LYS A 134 -24.07 6.94 -11.33
N ILE A 135 -24.39 6.47 -10.14
CA ILE A 135 -24.92 7.30 -9.04
C ILE A 135 -23.85 7.44 -7.96
N ARG A 136 -23.52 8.69 -7.64
CA ARG A 136 -22.57 9.05 -6.58
C ARG A 136 -23.24 8.91 -5.21
N SER A 137 -22.53 8.31 -4.26
CA SER A 137 -22.99 8.21 -2.87
C SER A 137 -23.11 9.58 -2.20
N ALA A 138 -23.89 9.64 -1.12
CA ALA A 138 -24.16 10.89 -0.41
C ALA A 138 -22.91 11.50 0.28
N ASP A 139 -21.90 10.67 0.60
CA ASP A 139 -20.59 11.12 1.10
C ASP A 139 -19.66 11.62 -0.03
N GLY A 140 -20.04 11.41 -1.29
CA GLY A 140 -19.28 11.82 -2.47
C GLY A 140 -18.10 10.91 -2.84
N LEU A 141 -17.90 9.78 -2.13
CA LEU A 141 -16.68 8.98 -2.23
C LEU A 141 -16.80 7.73 -3.12
N THR A 142 -18.03 7.23 -3.33
CA THR A 142 -18.27 5.97 -4.04
C THR A 142 -19.28 6.16 -5.17
N TRP A 143 -19.24 5.26 -6.14
CA TRP A 143 -20.15 5.26 -7.29
C TRP A 143 -20.83 3.91 -7.43
N THR A 144 -22.13 3.91 -7.63
CA THR A 144 -22.91 2.68 -7.83
C THR A 144 -23.52 2.69 -9.21
N ASP A 145 -23.61 1.53 -9.87
CA ASP A 145 -24.43 1.41 -11.07
C ASP A 145 -25.90 1.66 -10.70
N ALA A 146 -26.55 2.53 -11.47
CA ALA A 146 -28.00 2.65 -11.40
C ALA A 146 -28.63 1.37 -11.98
N LEU A 147 -29.72 0.91 -11.38
CA LEU A 147 -30.55 -0.17 -11.94
C LEU A 147 -31.14 0.23 -13.31
N PHE A 148 -31.30 1.53 -13.54
CA PHE A 148 -31.63 2.17 -14.80
C PHE A 148 -31.46 3.69 -14.62
N PRO A 149 -31.21 4.48 -15.68
CA PRO A 149 -31.00 5.92 -15.55
C PRO A 149 -32.24 6.68 -15.05
N THR A 150 -32.04 7.63 -14.14
CA THR A 150 -33.12 8.36 -13.43
C THR A 150 -33.05 9.89 -13.57
N PRO A 151 -32.96 10.45 -14.79
CA PRO A 151 -32.75 11.88 -14.94
C PRO A 151 -33.90 12.72 -14.37
N GLY A 152 -33.59 13.56 -13.38
CA GLY A 152 -34.53 14.44 -12.70
C GLY A 152 -35.41 13.75 -11.66
N GLU A 153 -35.25 12.45 -11.45
CA GLU A 153 -36.07 11.61 -10.57
C GLU A 153 -35.24 11.06 -9.40
N SER A 154 -35.86 10.22 -8.57
CA SER A 154 -35.16 9.55 -7.46
C SER A 154 -34.28 8.41 -7.97
N ASP A 155 -33.07 8.31 -7.41
CA ASP A 155 -32.08 7.26 -7.69
C ASP A 155 -32.69 5.85 -7.66
N ALA A 156 -32.48 5.08 -8.71
CA ALA A 156 -32.81 3.66 -8.75
C ALA A 156 -31.57 2.81 -8.44
N THR A 157 -31.25 2.64 -7.15
CA THR A 157 -30.05 1.88 -6.71
C THR A 157 -30.37 0.54 -6.05
N SER A 158 -31.63 0.29 -5.71
CA SER A 158 -32.03 -0.93 -5.00
C SER A 158 -33.52 -1.25 -5.15
N VAL A 159 -33.88 -2.50 -4.84
CA VAL A 159 -35.27 -2.95 -4.71
C VAL A 159 -35.91 -2.26 -3.50
N ASN A 160 -37.01 -1.52 -3.71
CA ASN A 160 -37.67 -0.70 -2.70
C ASN A 160 -39.19 -0.99 -2.55
N GLY A 161 -39.66 -2.07 -3.18
CA GLY A 161 -41.01 -2.61 -3.10
C GLY A 161 -41.04 -4.13 -2.98
N THR A 162 -42.24 -4.69 -2.90
CA THR A 162 -42.47 -6.14 -2.85
C THR A 162 -43.67 -6.49 -3.74
N SER A 163 -43.63 -7.62 -4.42
CA SER A 163 -44.70 -8.07 -5.31
C SER A 163 -44.88 -9.58 -5.22
N THR A 164 -46.12 -10.06 -5.40
CA THR A 164 -46.40 -11.50 -5.59
C THR A 164 -46.16 -11.96 -7.03
N LEU A 165 -46.00 -11.02 -7.97
CA LEU A 165 -45.49 -11.24 -9.32
C LEU A 165 -43.97 -11.08 -9.32
N SER A 166 -43.25 -12.08 -9.83
CA SER A 166 -41.79 -12.10 -9.94
C SER A 166 -41.35 -12.62 -11.31
N ILE A 167 -40.16 -12.26 -11.75
CA ILE A 167 -39.45 -12.89 -12.87
C ILE A 167 -38.99 -14.28 -12.42
N ASN A 168 -39.21 -15.30 -13.27
CA ASN A 168 -38.94 -16.71 -13.01
C ASN A 168 -37.89 -17.34 -13.95
N GLU A 169 -37.80 -16.87 -15.18
CA GLU A 169 -36.84 -17.36 -16.16
C GLU A 169 -36.57 -16.24 -17.18
N ILE A 170 -35.36 -16.15 -17.71
CA ILE A 170 -35.02 -15.14 -18.73
C ILE A 170 -34.08 -15.70 -19.80
N MET A 171 -34.42 -15.45 -21.07
CA MET A 171 -33.58 -15.69 -22.24
C MET A 171 -32.96 -14.36 -22.71
N VAL A 172 -31.75 -14.08 -22.23
CA VAL A 172 -31.02 -12.83 -22.55
C VAL A 172 -30.34 -12.88 -23.92
N ASN A 173 -29.90 -14.07 -24.35
CA ASN A 173 -29.22 -14.27 -25.63
C ASN A 173 -29.97 -15.33 -26.43
N GLY A 174 -30.94 -14.88 -27.24
CA GLY A 174 -31.74 -15.76 -28.09
C GLY A 174 -30.88 -16.53 -29.10
N THR A 175 -31.42 -17.64 -29.62
CA THR A 175 -30.75 -18.40 -30.69
C THR A 175 -30.69 -17.60 -32.00
N VAL A 176 -31.65 -16.70 -32.21
CA VAL A 176 -31.70 -15.74 -33.30
C VAL A 176 -32.00 -14.34 -32.74
N ASN A 177 -31.05 -13.42 -32.93
CA ASN A 177 -31.17 -12.04 -32.47
C ASN A 177 -32.42 -11.33 -33.04
N ASP A 178 -33.22 -10.68 -32.18
CA ASP A 178 -34.44 -9.94 -32.54
C ASP A 178 -35.48 -10.78 -33.32
N ALA A 179 -35.55 -12.08 -33.04
CA ALA A 179 -36.62 -12.94 -33.52
C ALA A 179 -37.81 -12.93 -32.54
N PRO A 180 -39.05 -13.19 -33.01
CA PRO A 180 -40.16 -13.43 -32.10
C PRO A 180 -39.91 -14.70 -31.27
N TYR A 181 -40.55 -14.77 -30.11
CA TYR A 181 -40.53 -15.96 -29.25
C TYR A 181 -40.92 -17.24 -30.04
N PRO A 182 -40.25 -18.40 -29.82
CA PRO A 182 -39.25 -18.67 -28.76
C PRO A 182 -37.78 -18.44 -29.17
N ASP A 183 -37.52 -18.13 -30.44
CA ASP A 183 -36.14 -18.13 -30.96
C ASP A 183 -35.32 -16.89 -30.56
N GLY A 184 -35.99 -15.78 -30.19
CA GLY A 184 -35.37 -14.54 -29.70
C GLY A 184 -35.42 -14.36 -28.19
N GLU A 185 -35.24 -13.13 -27.72
CA GLU A 185 -35.20 -12.78 -26.29
C GLU A 185 -36.59 -12.72 -25.67
N TRP A 186 -36.72 -13.29 -24.46
CA TRP A 186 -37.97 -13.34 -23.72
C TRP A 186 -37.74 -13.41 -22.21
N ILE A 187 -38.77 -13.01 -21.45
CA ILE A 187 -38.77 -13.01 -19.98
C ILE A 187 -40.03 -13.74 -19.52
N GLU A 188 -39.87 -14.67 -18.61
CA GLU A 188 -40.98 -15.35 -17.95
C GLU A 188 -41.24 -14.76 -16.56
N LEU A 189 -42.51 -14.54 -16.28
CA LEU A 189 -43.05 -14.09 -15.02
C LEU A 189 -43.84 -15.21 -14.35
N ARG A 190 -43.84 -15.24 -13.03
CA ARG A 190 -44.59 -16.16 -12.19
C ARG A 190 -45.33 -15.40 -11.08
N VAL A 191 -46.54 -15.86 -10.76
CA VAL A 191 -47.25 -15.42 -9.55
C VAL A 191 -47.01 -16.43 -8.43
N HIS A 192 -46.59 -15.93 -7.27
CA HIS A 192 -46.31 -16.78 -6.10
C HIS A 192 -47.54 -17.65 -5.73
N PRO A 193 -47.37 -18.95 -5.40
CA PRO A 193 -48.49 -19.85 -5.11
C PRO A 193 -49.37 -19.45 -3.92
N ASP A 194 -48.82 -18.65 -3.00
CA ASP A 194 -49.55 -18.14 -1.83
C ASP A 194 -50.49 -16.97 -2.15
N GLU A 195 -50.40 -16.41 -3.36
CA GLU A 195 -51.40 -15.46 -3.87
C GLU A 195 -52.73 -16.20 -4.05
N THR A 196 -53.87 -15.52 -3.82
CA THR A 196 -55.19 -16.18 -3.85
C THR A 196 -56.12 -15.61 -4.93
N THR A 197 -55.77 -14.44 -5.47
CA THR A 197 -56.62 -13.72 -6.43
C THR A 197 -55.99 -13.51 -7.80
N GLY A 198 -54.68 -13.77 -7.93
CA GLY A 198 -53.90 -13.47 -9.12
C GLY A 198 -53.47 -11.99 -9.18
N VAL A 199 -52.61 -11.67 -10.15
CA VAL A 199 -52.05 -10.32 -10.36
C VAL A 199 -52.47 -9.81 -11.73
N GLY A 200 -53.02 -8.59 -11.78
CA GLY A 200 -53.26 -7.87 -13.03
C GLY A 200 -51.98 -7.20 -13.52
N LEU A 201 -51.69 -7.30 -14.81
CA LEU A 201 -50.41 -6.80 -15.38
C LEU A 201 -50.42 -5.30 -15.72
N ALA A 202 -51.58 -4.65 -15.68
CA ALA A 202 -51.70 -3.23 -16.04
C ALA A 202 -50.87 -2.33 -15.12
N GLY A 203 -49.99 -1.52 -15.72
CA GLY A 203 -49.12 -0.58 -15.01
C GLY A 203 -47.83 -1.21 -14.45
N TYR A 204 -47.64 -2.51 -14.58
CA TYR A 204 -46.34 -3.13 -14.35
C TYR A 204 -45.45 -2.94 -15.59
N THR A 205 -44.18 -2.67 -15.36
CA THR A 205 -43.20 -2.52 -16.43
C THR A 205 -41.92 -3.29 -16.15
N ILE A 206 -41.25 -3.71 -17.23
CA ILE A 206 -39.84 -4.11 -17.18
C ILE A 206 -39.02 -2.90 -17.61
N LYS A 207 -38.07 -2.49 -16.76
CA LYS A 207 -37.02 -1.51 -17.10
C LYS A 207 -35.69 -2.23 -17.29
N THR A 208 -35.02 -2.00 -18.41
CA THR A 208 -33.64 -2.46 -18.64
C THR A 208 -32.63 -1.52 -17.99
N GLY A 209 -31.40 -2.00 -17.76
CA GLY A 209 -30.29 -1.18 -17.27
C GLY A 209 -29.97 0.04 -18.14
N THR A 210 -30.39 0.01 -19.41
CA THR A 210 -30.30 1.11 -20.36
C THR A 210 -31.46 2.12 -20.30
N GLY A 211 -32.44 1.92 -19.41
CA GLY A 211 -33.63 2.77 -19.26
C GLY A 211 -34.77 2.47 -20.24
N GLY A 212 -34.64 1.43 -21.08
CA GLY A 212 -35.74 0.94 -21.92
C GLY A 212 -36.88 0.38 -21.08
N SER A 213 -38.13 0.68 -21.46
CA SER A 213 -39.32 0.30 -20.67
C SER A 213 -40.33 -0.47 -21.50
N ILE A 214 -40.79 -1.62 -20.98
CA ILE A 214 -41.79 -2.49 -21.62
C ILE A 214 -43.03 -2.56 -20.72
N ASP A 215 -44.21 -2.24 -21.24
CA ASP A 215 -45.49 -2.50 -20.56
C ASP A 215 -45.86 -3.97 -20.69
N LEU A 216 -46.07 -4.65 -19.55
CA LEU A 216 -46.34 -6.09 -19.53
C LEU A 216 -47.65 -6.47 -20.23
N THR A 217 -48.63 -5.57 -20.29
CA THR A 217 -49.94 -5.83 -20.89
C THR A 217 -49.84 -6.02 -22.41
N ASP A 218 -48.91 -5.31 -23.03
CA ASP A 218 -48.75 -5.24 -24.49
C ASP A 218 -47.72 -6.24 -25.03
N ALA A 219 -46.87 -6.81 -24.17
CA ALA A 219 -45.76 -7.70 -24.55
C ALA A 219 -45.99 -9.19 -24.26
N LEU A 220 -47.07 -9.56 -23.59
CA LEU A 220 -47.41 -10.95 -23.25
C LEU A 220 -47.75 -11.78 -24.50
N VAL A 221 -47.01 -12.87 -24.73
CA VAL A 221 -47.15 -13.71 -25.93
C VAL A 221 -47.56 -15.15 -25.65
N GLU A 222 -47.23 -15.67 -24.48
CA GLU A 222 -47.65 -16.99 -24.02
C GLU A 222 -47.94 -16.94 -22.53
N CYS A 223 -48.95 -17.67 -22.06
CA CYS A 223 -49.18 -17.83 -20.63
C CYS A 223 -50.09 -19.02 -20.33
N SER A 224 -50.08 -19.42 -19.06
CA SER A 224 -51.05 -20.33 -18.46
C SER A 224 -52.32 -19.61 -17.94
N CYS A 225 -52.59 -18.38 -18.43
CA CYS A 225 -53.56 -17.43 -17.86
C CYS A 225 -54.98 -18.00 -17.66
N THR A 226 -55.49 -17.93 -16.43
CA THR A 226 -56.95 -18.06 -16.15
C THR A 226 -57.69 -16.72 -16.11
N ILE A 227 -56.97 -15.58 -16.09
CA ILE A 227 -57.53 -14.22 -16.01
C ILE A 227 -57.37 -13.50 -17.37
N VAL A 228 -58.49 -13.37 -18.09
CA VAL A 228 -58.52 -12.80 -19.47
C VAL A 228 -58.97 -11.34 -19.55
N SER A 229 -59.48 -10.74 -18.46
CA SER A 229 -59.86 -9.30 -18.46
C SER A 229 -59.98 -8.73 -17.03
N PRO A 230 -59.14 -7.75 -16.63
CA PRO A 230 -57.93 -7.30 -17.33
C PRO A 230 -56.91 -8.45 -17.49
N HIS A 231 -55.96 -8.35 -18.43
CA HIS A 231 -54.93 -9.38 -18.62
C HIS A 231 -54.15 -9.58 -17.30
N GLY A 232 -54.03 -10.83 -16.85
CA GLY A 232 -53.45 -11.16 -15.56
C GLY A 232 -53.05 -12.63 -15.44
N LEU A 233 -52.26 -12.94 -14.42
CA LEU A 233 -51.83 -14.29 -14.06
C LEU A 233 -52.48 -14.70 -12.75
N GLY A 234 -53.08 -15.88 -12.71
CA GLY A 234 -53.63 -16.51 -11.52
C GLY A 234 -52.54 -17.06 -10.58
N PRO A 235 -52.91 -17.52 -9.37
CA PRO A 235 -51.97 -18.12 -8.42
C PRO A 235 -51.15 -19.28 -9.01
N GLY A 236 -49.82 -19.19 -8.93
CA GLY A 236 -48.91 -20.21 -9.44
C GLY A 236 -48.82 -20.28 -10.98
N GLU A 237 -49.43 -19.33 -11.70
CA GLU A 237 -49.37 -19.26 -13.16
C GLU A 237 -48.09 -18.57 -13.64
N TYR A 238 -47.71 -18.95 -14.86
CA TYR A 238 -46.55 -18.47 -15.60
C TYR A 238 -46.99 -17.71 -16.85
N GLY A 239 -46.28 -16.64 -17.19
CA GLY A 239 -46.51 -15.84 -18.40
C GLY A 239 -45.21 -15.36 -19.01
N VAL A 240 -45.09 -15.49 -20.33
CA VAL A 240 -43.90 -15.11 -21.11
C VAL A 240 -44.17 -13.83 -21.89
N ILE A 241 -43.29 -12.85 -21.73
CA ILE A 241 -43.22 -11.66 -22.57
C ILE A 241 -42.05 -11.79 -23.54
N GLN A 242 -42.24 -11.35 -24.78
CA GLN A 242 -41.16 -11.26 -25.76
C GLN A 242 -40.62 -9.84 -25.83
N LEU A 243 -39.34 -9.69 -26.18
CA LEU A 243 -38.74 -8.38 -26.42
C LEU A 243 -38.91 -7.90 -27.87
N ASN A 244 -39.05 -8.83 -28.81
CA ASN A 244 -39.24 -8.49 -30.22
C ASN A 244 -40.43 -7.55 -30.43
N GLY A 245 -40.19 -6.46 -31.17
CA GLY A 245 -41.21 -5.46 -31.50
C GLY A 245 -41.53 -4.46 -30.39
N THR A 246 -40.86 -4.53 -29.22
CA THR A 246 -41.03 -3.54 -28.13
C THR A 246 -40.17 -2.29 -28.31
N GLY A 247 -39.10 -2.37 -29.12
CA GLY A 247 -38.11 -1.30 -29.28
C GLY A 247 -37.11 -1.20 -28.12
N VAL A 248 -37.10 -2.19 -27.22
CA VAL A 248 -36.18 -2.32 -26.09
C VAL A 248 -35.19 -3.47 -26.37
N GLU A 249 -33.91 -3.24 -26.09
CA GLU A 249 -32.84 -4.25 -26.21
C GLU A 249 -32.19 -4.47 -24.83
N ILE A 250 -31.82 -5.71 -24.54
CA ILE A 250 -31.02 -6.07 -23.35
C ILE A 250 -29.56 -6.19 -23.79
N ILE A 251 -28.64 -5.60 -23.02
CA ILE A 251 -27.21 -5.74 -23.28
C ILE A 251 -26.72 -7.03 -22.62
N ARG A 252 -26.05 -7.86 -23.43
CA ARG A 252 -25.59 -9.20 -23.02
C ARG A 252 -24.28 -9.19 -22.21
N SER A 253 -23.75 -8.00 -21.94
CA SER A 253 -22.49 -7.82 -21.20
C SER A 253 -22.69 -8.08 -19.71
N LEU A 254 -21.65 -8.59 -19.06
CA LEU A 254 -21.61 -8.78 -17.61
C LEU A 254 -22.10 -7.53 -16.87
N GLY A 255 -22.99 -7.72 -15.91
CA GLY A 255 -23.55 -6.73 -14.98
C GLY A 255 -24.54 -5.73 -15.57
N ASP A 256 -25.08 -5.93 -16.77
CA ASP A 256 -26.34 -5.27 -17.15
C ASP A 256 -27.49 -5.88 -16.30
N THR A 257 -28.60 -5.16 -16.22
CA THR A 257 -29.70 -5.46 -15.31
C THR A 257 -31.07 -5.38 -15.98
N ILE A 258 -32.04 -6.06 -15.38
CA ILE A 258 -33.46 -5.85 -15.64
C ILE A 258 -34.20 -5.71 -14.33
N SER A 259 -35.13 -4.77 -14.27
CA SER A 259 -35.91 -4.46 -13.09
C SER A 259 -37.40 -4.55 -13.38
N LEU A 260 -38.14 -5.30 -12.55
CA LEU A 260 -39.59 -5.29 -12.53
C LEU A 260 -40.06 -4.14 -11.65
N VAL A 261 -40.88 -3.26 -12.22
CA VAL A 261 -41.40 -2.05 -11.56
C VAL A 261 -42.92 -2.15 -11.44
N ASP A 262 -43.44 -1.86 -10.25
CA ASP A 262 -44.86 -1.92 -9.96
C ASP A 262 -45.61 -0.64 -10.42
N PRO A 263 -46.96 -0.64 -10.40
CA PRO A 263 -47.76 0.54 -10.79
C PRO A 263 -47.60 1.77 -9.89
N SER A 264 -46.89 1.66 -8.77
CA SER A 264 -46.52 2.76 -7.88
C SER A 264 -45.07 3.23 -8.10
N GLU A 265 -44.44 2.81 -9.20
CA GLU A 265 -43.07 3.13 -9.61
C GLU A 265 -41.99 2.57 -8.67
N LYS A 266 -42.32 1.56 -7.87
CA LYS A 266 -41.34 0.88 -7.01
C LYS A 266 -40.69 -0.30 -7.74
N VAL A 267 -39.38 -0.45 -7.56
CA VAL A 267 -38.64 -1.62 -8.02
C VAL A 267 -38.95 -2.77 -7.07
N VAL A 268 -39.59 -3.83 -7.57
CA VAL A 268 -40.01 -4.99 -6.77
C VAL A 268 -39.11 -6.21 -6.96
N GLN A 269 -38.32 -6.23 -8.04
CA GLN A 269 -37.31 -7.25 -8.28
C GLN A 269 -36.31 -6.73 -9.31
N THR A 270 -35.04 -7.12 -9.17
CA THR A 270 -33.99 -6.86 -10.17
C THR A 270 -33.19 -8.13 -10.40
N ILE A 271 -32.75 -8.32 -11.64
CA ILE A 271 -31.82 -9.37 -12.06
C ILE A 271 -30.59 -8.69 -12.67
N SER A 272 -29.41 -9.17 -12.31
CA SER A 272 -28.13 -8.77 -12.91
C SER A 272 -27.36 -10.03 -13.32
N TRP A 273 -26.70 -10.02 -14.46
CA TRP A 273 -25.93 -11.18 -14.92
C TRP A 273 -24.45 -11.08 -14.55
N ALA A 274 -23.97 -12.00 -13.71
CA ALA A 274 -22.57 -12.07 -13.28
C ALA A 274 -21.72 -13.06 -14.09
N THR A 275 -22.25 -13.59 -15.20
CA THR A 275 -21.53 -14.53 -16.07
C THR A 275 -21.88 -14.32 -17.54
N ASN A 276 -20.99 -14.77 -18.43
CA ASN A 276 -21.20 -14.69 -19.87
C ASN A 276 -22.40 -15.56 -20.25
N LEU A 277 -23.31 -15.02 -21.07
CA LEU A 277 -24.58 -15.67 -21.41
C LEU A 277 -24.50 -16.28 -22.83
N PRO A 278 -24.32 -17.61 -22.97
CA PRO A 278 -24.28 -18.25 -24.27
C PRO A 278 -25.65 -18.17 -24.96
N ALA A 279 -25.65 -18.19 -26.29
CA ALA A 279 -26.91 -18.18 -27.05
C ALA A 279 -27.72 -19.47 -26.79
N GLY A 280 -29.04 -19.33 -26.59
CA GLY A 280 -29.96 -20.44 -26.33
C GLY A 280 -29.82 -21.05 -24.94
N ARG A 281 -29.51 -20.23 -23.94
CA ARG A 281 -29.42 -20.61 -22.53
C ARG A 281 -30.22 -19.61 -21.71
N THR A 282 -31.06 -20.09 -20.81
CA THR A 282 -31.84 -19.25 -19.89
C THR A 282 -31.14 -19.08 -18.55
N MET A 283 -31.47 -18.00 -17.84
CA MET A 283 -31.17 -17.86 -16.43
C MET A 283 -32.42 -18.14 -15.60
N THR A 284 -32.23 -18.81 -14.47
CA THR A 284 -33.28 -19.18 -13.51
C THR A 284 -32.85 -18.81 -12.09
N PRO A 285 -33.79 -18.53 -11.18
CA PRO A 285 -33.48 -18.31 -9.78
C PRO A 285 -32.96 -19.58 -9.12
N ILE A 286 -31.97 -19.45 -8.24
CA ILE A 286 -31.37 -20.58 -7.53
C ILE A 286 -32.40 -21.19 -6.56
N ALA A 287 -32.63 -22.50 -6.67
CA ALA A 287 -33.64 -23.22 -5.91
C ALA A 287 -35.06 -22.66 -6.08
N GLY A 288 -35.33 -22.03 -7.22
CA GLY A 288 -36.63 -21.48 -7.55
C GLY A 288 -37.02 -20.20 -6.80
N ASP A 289 -36.10 -19.61 -6.01
CA ASP A 289 -36.32 -18.38 -5.25
C ASP A 289 -35.35 -17.28 -5.71
N PRO A 290 -35.84 -16.19 -6.31
CA PRO A 290 -35.00 -15.08 -6.76
C PRO A 290 -34.14 -14.43 -5.68
N MET A 291 -34.49 -14.58 -4.40
CA MET A 291 -33.68 -14.08 -3.28
C MET A 291 -32.34 -14.80 -3.15
N ASN A 292 -32.23 -16.03 -3.69
CA ASN A 292 -31.00 -16.81 -3.66
C ASN A 292 -30.04 -16.48 -4.81
N GLY A 293 -30.38 -15.52 -5.68
CA GLY A 293 -29.62 -15.19 -6.88
C GLY A 293 -30.05 -16.00 -8.10
N TRP A 294 -29.31 -15.85 -9.20
CA TRP A 294 -29.66 -16.37 -10.52
C TRP A 294 -28.50 -17.16 -11.13
N THR A 295 -28.81 -18.23 -11.86
CA THR A 295 -27.82 -19.09 -12.51
C THR A 295 -28.23 -19.52 -13.91
N LEU A 296 -27.25 -19.88 -14.74
CA LEU A 296 -27.47 -20.43 -16.08
C LEU A 296 -28.12 -21.82 -15.97
N SER A 297 -29.35 -21.95 -16.47
CA SER A 297 -30.05 -23.23 -16.59
C SER A 297 -29.53 -24.02 -17.79
N ASN A 298 -29.51 -25.35 -17.70
CA ASN A 298 -29.23 -26.24 -18.83
C ASN A 298 -30.51 -26.67 -19.59
N GLU A 299 -31.69 -26.32 -19.09
CA GLU A 299 -32.98 -26.59 -19.74
C GLU A 299 -33.85 -25.32 -19.77
N GLU A 300 -34.51 -25.07 -20.90
CA GLU A 300 -35.47 -23.97 -21.07
C GLU A 300 -36.87 -24.45 -20.67
N THR A 301 -37.54 -23.74 -19.76
CA THR A 301 -38.87 -24.13 -19.23
C THR A 301 -39.95 -23.07 -19.41
N PRO A 302 -40.15 -22.52 -20.63
CA PRO A 302 -41.08 -21.43 -20.82
C PRO A 302 -42.54 -21.82 -20.54
N ALA A 303 -43.25 -20.88 -19.94
CA ALA A 303 -44.59 -21.01 -19.36
C ALA A 303 -44.74 -22.17 -18.36
N ALA A 304 -43.67 -22.61 -17.68
CA ALA A 304 -43.65 -23.77 -16.80
C ALA A 304 -42.66 -23.61 -15.61
N ALA A 305 -42.65 -24.59 -14.70
CA ALA A 305 -41.75 -24.59 -13.54
C ALA A 305 -40.33 -25.07 -13.92
N ASN A 306 -39.31 -24.44 -13.33
CA ASN A 306 -37.89 -24.81 -13.50
C ASN A 306 -37.60 -26.19 -12.86
N PRO A 307 -36.53 -26.92 -13.26
CA PRO A 307 -36.23 -28.26 -12.74
C PRO A 307 -36.05 -28.36 -11.22
N ASP A 308 -35.49 -27.33 -10.59
CA ASP A 308 -35.33 -27.20 -9.13
C ASP A 308 -36.65 -26.85 -8.42
N GLN A 309 -37.61 -26.29 -9.14
CA GLN A 309 -39.00 -26.06 -8.69
C GLN A 309 -39.92 -27.28 -8.95
N ALA A 310 -39.48 -28.25 -9.77
CA ALA A 310 -40.29 -29.36 -10.24
C ALA A 310 -40.40 -30.56 -9.27
N SER A 311 -39.78 -30.52 -8.08
CA SER A 311 -39.83 -31.63 -7.13
C SER A 311 -40.40 -31.25 -5.76
N GLY A 312 -41.67 -31.60 -5.55
CA GLY A 312 -42.10 -32.02 -4.22
C GLY A 312 -41.40 -33.33 -3.88
N ASN A 313 -40.62 -33.34 -2.80
CA ASN A 313 -40.19 -34.49 -2.00
C ASN A 313 -40.41 -35.87 -2.65
N ASN A 314 -39.37 -36.44 -3.26
CA ASN A 314 -39.25 -37.89 -3.32
C ASN A 314 -37.82 -38.31 -2.98
N GLN A 315 -37.64 -38.53 -1.68
CA GLN A 315 -36.51 -39.23 -1.08
C GLN A 315 -36.27 -40.59 -1.75
N GLY A 316 -35.06 -40.79 -2.25
CA GLY A 316 -34.45 -42.09 -2.43
C GLY A 316 -33.39 -42.35 -1.37
N SER A 317 -33.80 -42.72 -0.14
CA SER A 317 -33.08 -43.52 0.89
C SER A 317 -31.59 -43.30 1.25
N ILE A 318 -30.83 -42.40 0.62
CA ILE A 318 -29.40 -42.17 0.90
C ILE A 318 -29.19 -40.68 1.16
N ASP A 319 -28.92 -40.32 2.41
CA ASP A 319 -28.69 -38.93 2.85
C ASP A 319 -27.19 -38.57 2.73
N LEU A 320 -26.63 -38.66 1.51
CA LEU A 320 -25.26 -38.20 1.21
C LEU A 320 -25.34 -36.79 0.60
N GLN A 321 -24.62 -35.82 1.19
CA GLN A 321 -24.71 -34.40 0.82
C GLN A 321 -23.33 -33.81 0.55
N ILE A 322 -23.23 -32.89 -0.41
CA ILE A 322 -22.03 -32.08 -0.63
C ILE A 322 -22.05 -30.92 0.37
N VAL A 323 -20.99 -30.77 1.17
CA VAL A 323 -20.98 -29.86 2.34
C VAL A 323 -19.86 -28.82 2.34
N GLU A 324 -18.77 -29.06 1.62
CA GLU A 324 -17.66 -28.11 1.46
C GLU A 324 -16.99 -28.32 0.10
N ILE A 325 -16.55 -27.24 -0.55
CA ILE A 325 -15.78 -27.29 -1.79
C ILE A 325 -14.65 -26.26 -1.74
N LEU A 326 -13.52 -26.55 -2.38
CA LEU A 326 -12.48 -25.57 -2.69
C LEU A 326 -12.25 -25.58 -4.21
N PRO A 327 -12.91 -24.69 -4.96
CA PRO A 327 -12.77 -24.67 -6.43
C PRO A 327 -11.49 -23.99 -6.91
N ASN A 328 -11.01 -22.97 -6.21
CA ASN A 328 -9.89 -22.12 -6.66
C ASN A 328 -8.79 -22.06 -5.57
N PRO A 329 -7.95 -23.10 -5.43
CA PRO A 329 -6.81 -23.08 -4.49
C PRO A 329 -5.76 -22.04 -4.93
N PHE A 330 -4.90 -21.59 -4.00
CA PHE A 330 -3.81 -20.67 -4.35
C PHE A 330 -2.81 -21.31 -5.33
N GLY A 331 -2.32 -20.52 -6.29
CA GLY A 331 -1.34 -20.97 -7.28
C GLY A 331 -1.92 -21.88 -8.37
N ASN A 332 -1.05 -22.52 -9.14
CA ASN A 332 -1.47 -23.35 -10.27
C ASN A 332 -2.00 -24.71 -9.80
N ASP A 333 -3.16 -25.13 -10.29
CA ASP A 333 -3.89 -26.37 -9.91
C ASP A 333 -3.00 -27.61 -9.86
N SER A 334 -2.04 -27.70 -10.79
CA SER A 334 -1.10 -28.82 -10.88
C SER A 334 -0.11 -28.90 -9.71
N ALA A 335 0.29 -27.76 -9.14
CA ALA A 335 1.23 -27.68 -8.02
C ALA A 335 0.51 -27.83 -6.66
N ALA A 336 -0.68 -27.25 -6.52
CA ALA A 336 -1.51 -27.37 -5.32
C ALA A 336 -2.02 -28.81 -5.11
N ALA A 337 -2.45 -29.49 -6.18
CA ALA A 337 -2.84 -30.90 -6.15
C ALA A 337 -1.70 -31.83 -5.67
N LEU A 338 -0.43 -31.49 -5.98
CA LEU A 338 0.75 -32.25 -5.53
C LEU A 338 1.14 -31.99 -4.07
N ALA A 339 0.71 -30.87 -3.48
CA ALA A 339 0.97 -30.50 -2.09
C ALA A 339 -0.11 -30.96 -1.10
N GLY A 340 -1.31 -31.33 -1.58
CA GLY A 340 -2.46 -31.72 -0.76
C GLY A 340 -3.49 -30.61 -0.53
N ASP A 341 -3.20 -29.41 -1.04
CA ASP A 341 -3.98 -28.17 -0.87
C ASP A 341 -4.73 -27.75 -2.15
N GLY A 342 -4.85 -28.67 -3.13
CA GLY A 342 -5.58 -28.45 -4.37
C GLY A 342 -7.10 -28.55 -4.22
N GLU A 343 -7.80 -28.54 -5.36
CA GLU A 343 -9.26 -28.63 -5.39
C GLU A 343 -9.80 -29.83 -4.61
N PHE A 344 -10.89 -29.63 -3.87
CA PHE A 344 -11.59 -30.73 -3.22
C PHE A 344 -13.10 -30.52 -3.14
N ILE A 345 -13.80 -31.64 -2.96
CA ILE A 345 -15.23 -31.72 -2.69
C ILE A 345 -15.40 -32.60 -1.45
N GLU A 346 -16.15 -32.12 -0.46
CA GLU A 346 -16.45 -32.89 0.74
C GLU A 346 -17.90 -33.37 0.73
N LEU A 347 -18.06 -34.66 1.00
CA LEU A 347 -19.34 -35.32 1.20
C LEU A 347 -19.57 -35.60 2.68
N TRP A 348 -20.81 -35.47 3.13
CA TRP A 348 -21.25 -35.89 4.45
C TRP A 348 -22.32 -36.96 4.35
N ASN A 349 -22.10 -38.09 5.00
CA ASN A 349 -23.13 -39.10 5.21
C ASN A 349 -24.00 -38.68 6.40
N ASN A 350 -25.07 -37.95 6.11
CA ASN A 350 -26.10 -37.57 7.09
C ASN A 350 -27.13 -38.69 7.31
N GLY A 351 -26.90 -39.86 6.69
CA GLY A 351 -27.76 -41.02 6.81
C GLY A 351 -27.52 -41.81 8.10
N THR A 352 -28.28 -42.90 8.25
CA THR A 352 -28.19 -43.78 9.44
C THR A 352 -27.34 -45.03 9.24
N SER A 353 -26.76 -45.23 8.05
CA SER A 353 -26.00 -46.42 7.68
C SER A 353 -24.83 -46.09 6.77
N GLU A 354 -23.84 -46.99 6.72
CA GLU A 354 -22.73 -46.99 5.77
C GLU A 354 -23.23 -46.90 4.31
N VAL A 355 -22.51 -46.17 3.45
CA VAL A 355 -22.82 -46.00 2.02
C VAL A 355 -21.65 -46.50 1.17
N ASP A 356 -21.89 -47.45 0.27
CA ASP A 356 -20.88 -47.91 -0.71
C ASP A 356 -20.85 -47.00 -1.94
N LEU A 357 -19.74 -46.29 -2.13
CA LEU A 357 -19.52 -45.35 -3.24
C LEU A 357 -19.03 -46.03 -4.53
N SER A 358 -18.96 -47.36 -4.57
CA SER A 358 -18.51 -48.10 -5.75
C SER A 358 -19.37 -47.81 -6.98
N GLY A 359 -18.76 -47.24 -8.02
CA GLY A 359 -19.42 -46.91 -9.28
C GLY A 359 -20.11 -45.54 -9.30
N TRP A 360 -20.04 -44.78 -8.21
CA TRP A 360 -20.55 -43.42 -8.13
C TRP A 360 -19.61 -42.44 -8.86
N SER A 361 -20.15 -41.27 -9.19
CA SER A 361 -19.40 -40.24 -9.91
C SER A 361 -19.83 -38.83 -9.52
N ILE A 362 -18.89 -37.89 -9.64
CA ILE A 362 -19.15 -36.45 -9.63
C ILE A 362 -19.19 -35.94 -11.07
N ILE A 363 -20.10 -35.03 -11.38
CA ILE A 363 -20.21 -34.35 -12.68
C ILE A 363 -20.07 -32.84 -12.48
N SER A 364 -19.08 -32.24 -13.16
CA SER A 364 -18.84 -30.79 -13.25
C SER A 364 -18.19 -30.49 -14.61
N GLY A 365 -19.00 -30.34 -15.66
CA GLY A 365 -18.54 -30.23 -17.06
C GLY A 365 -17.93 -31.52 -17.64
N SER A 366 -17.17 -32.27 -16.85
CA SER A 366 -16.70 -33.63 -17.09
C SER A 366 -17.08 -34.57 -15.92
N THR A 367 -16.85 -35.87 -16.06
CA THR A 367 -17.22 -36.89 -15.08
C THR A 367 -15.98 -37.40 -14.33
N LEU A 368 -15.97 -37.28 -13.00
CA LEU A 368 -14.98 -37.87 -12.11
C LEU A 368 -15.55 -39.13 -11.45
N ALA A 369 -14.95 -40.29 -11.73
CA ALA A 369 -15.31 -41.54 -11.07
C ALA A 369 -14.73 -41.60 -9.65
N LEU A 370 -15.55 -42.03 -8.67
CA LEU A 370 -15.09 -42.24 -7.29
C LEU A 370 -14.36 -43.59 -7.15
N ASN A 371 -13.16 -43.57 -6.60
CA ASN A 371 -12.30 -44.73 -6.35
C ASN A 371 -11.29 -44.45 -5.23
N GLU A 372 -10.49 -45.45 -4.87
CA GLU A 372 -9.46 -45.37 -3.81
C GLU A 372 -8.38 -44.29 -4.04
N GLN A 373 -8.25 -43.76 -5.26
CA GLN A 373 -7.29 -42.69 -5.57
C GLN A 373 -7.90 -41.30 -5.46
N THR A 374 -9.21 -41.16 -5.73
CA THR A 374 -9.91 -39.86 -5.74
C THR A 374 -10.66 -39.58 -4.45
N THR A 375 -10.90 -40.59 -3.62
CA THR A 375 -11.83 -40.52 -2.48
C THR A 375 -11.14 -41.01 -1.21
N SER A 376 -11.24 -40.27 -0.11
CA SER A 376 -10.56 -40.62 1.16
C SER A 376 -11.13 -41.89 1.82
N ASP A 377 -12.41 -42.17 1.63
CA ASP A 377 -13.08 -43.40 2.05
C ASP A 377 -14.18 -43.80 1.04
N MET A 378 -14.16 -45.04 0.59
CA MET A 378 -15.14 -45.60 -0.36
C MET A 378 -16.39 -46.18 0.34
N SER A 379 -16.41 -46.25 1.66
CA SER A 379 -17.50 -46.81 2.45
C SER A 379 -17.75 -45.99 3.73
N PRO A 380 -18.10 -44.69 3.61
CA PRO A 380 -18.32 -43.84 4.78
C PRO A 380 -19.43 -44.34 5.70
N ASP A 381 -19.11 -44.44 6.99
CA ASP A 381 -20.05 -44.72 8.07
C ASP A 381 -21.07 -43.58 8.25
N ALA A 382 -22.15 -43.85 8.97
CA ALA A 382 -23.13 -42.83 9.34
C ALA A 382 -22.48 -41.69 10.13
N GLY A 383 -22.63 -40.46 9.64
CA GLY A 383 -22.02 -39.25 10.21
C GLY A 383 -20.60 -38.96 9.72
N GLU A 384 -20.00 -39.83 8.91
CA GLU A 384 -18.65 -39.65 8.38
C GLU A 384 -18.60 -38.64 7.22
N ARG A 385 -17.43 -38.03 7.06
CA ARG A 385 -17.11 -37.07 6.00
C ARG A 385 -16.02 -37.61 5.11
N VAL A 386 -16.20 -37.44 3.81
CA VAL A 386 -15.33 -37.98 2.79
C VAL A 386 -14.83 -36.84 1.92
N VAL A 387 -13.52 -36.76 1.76
CA VAL A 387 -12.90 -35.76 0.89
C VAL A 387 -12.57 -36.40 -0.45
N ILE A 388 -13.04 -35.76 -1.51
CA ILE A 388 -12.79 -36.13 -2.90
C ILE A 388 -11.79 -35.13 -3.48
N ARG A 389 -10.74 -35.64 -4.13
CA ARG A 389 -9.73 -34.85 -4.83
C ARG A 389 -9.53 -35.37 -6.26
N PRO A 390 -9.51 -34.49 -7.27
CA PRO A 390 -9.11 -34.88 -8.62
C PRO A 390 -7.62 -35.27 -8.62
N THR A 391 -7.28 -36.41 -9.22
CA THR A 391 -5.88 -36.87 -9.31
C THR A 391 -5.17 -36.37 -10.57
N ASP A 392 -5.93 -35.83 -11.53
CA ASP A 392 -5.43 -35.27 -12.79
C ASP A 392 -6.26 -34.03 -13.15
N PRO A 393 -5.74 -32.81 -12.95
CA PRO A 393 -6.46 -31.57 -13.23
C PRO A 393 -6.75 -31.37 -14.73
N SER A 394 -6.12 -32.16 -15.62
CA SER A 394 -6.44 -32.13 -17.06
C SER A 394 -7.68 -32.96 -17.43
N ALA A 395 -8.14 -33.85 -16.54
CA ALA A 395 -9.28 -34.73 -16.76
C ALA A 395 -10.56 -34.25 -16.07
N PHE A 396 -10.42 -33.62 -14.91
CA PHE A 396 -11.51 -33.03 -14.14
C PHE A 396 -10.99 -31.82 -13.38
N TRP A 397 -11.77 -30.74 -13.40
CA TRP A 397 -11.49 -29.49 -12.72
C TRP A 397 -12.80 -28.87 -12.24
N LEU A 398 -12.72 -28.07 -11.19
CA LEU A 398 -13.78 -27.15 -10.80
C LEU A 398 -13.56 -25.81 -11.51
N SER A 399 -14.62 -25.03 -11.66
CA SER A 399 -14.53 -23.74 -12.32
C SER A 399 -14.04 -22.68 -11.33
N ASN A 400 -12.99 -21.93 -11.68
CA ASN A 400 -12.48 -20.81 -10.88
C ASN A 400 -13.36 -19.55 -10.96
N THR A 401 -14.62 -19.68 -11.40
CA THR A 401 -15.56 -18.55 -11.49
C THR A 401 -16.92 -18.95 -10.92
N ALA A 402 -17.66 -19.75 -11.68
CA ALA A 402 -18.94 -20.31 -11.29
C ALA A 402 -19.09 -21.70 -11.90
N GLY A 403 -19.82 -22.59 -11.23
CA GLY A 403 -20.00 -23.96 -11.69
C GLY A 403 -21.11 -24.70 -10.96
N SER A 404 -21.36 -25.92 -11.41
CA SER A 404 -22.32 -26.84 -10.79
C SER A 404 -21.67 -28.19 -10.58
N ILE A 405 -21.90 -28.79 -9.42
CA ILE A 405 -21.40 -30.13 -9.07
C ILE A 405 -22.61 -31.01 -8.79
N SER A 406 -22.72 -32.12 -9.52
CA SER A 406 -23.75 -33.13 -9.29
C SER A 406 -23.12 -34.45 -8.88
N LEU A 407 -23.62 -35.05 -7.80
CA LEU A 407 -23.27 -36.37 -7.30
C LEU A 407 -24.24 -37.40 -7.86
N HIS A 408 -23.72 -38.46 -8.49
CA HIS A 408 -24.52 -39.52 -9.08
C HIS A 408 -24.19 -40.89 -8.46
N ASP A 409 -25.23 -41.69 -8.25
CA ASP A 409 -25.10 -43.08 -7.82
C ASP A 409 -24.56 -44.00 -8.93
N ALA A 410 -24.34 -45.28 -8.61
CA ALA A 410 -23.85 -46.29 -9.56
C ALA A 410 -24.80 -46.59 -10.75
N LEU A 411 -26.05 -46.14 -10.70
CA LEU A 411 -27.04 -46.25 -11.78
C LEU A 411 -27.11 -44.97 -12.61
N GLY A 412 -26.40 -43.91 -12.22
CA GLY A 412 -26.39 -42.60 -12.86
C GLY A 412 -27.50 -41.67 -12.38
N ASN A 413 -28.24 -42.00 -11.31
CA ASN A 413 -29.26 -41.10 -10.76
C ASN A 413 -28.57 -40.00 -9.92
N PRO A 414 -29.01 -38.74 -10.02
CA PRO A 414 -28.51 -37.67 -9.16
C PRO A 414 -28.95 -37.91 -7.71
N ILE A 415 -28.01 -37.81 -6.78
CA ILE A 415 -28.20 -37.93 -5.33
C ILE A 415 -28.20 -36.55 -4.67
N ASP A 416 -27.26 -35.69 -5.08
CA ASP A 416 -27.18 -34.31 -4.64
C ASP A 416 -26.63 -33.42 -5.75
N SER A 417 -26.97 -32.14 -5.75
CA SER A 417 -26.52 -31.19 -6.77
C SER A 417 -26.41 -29.79 -6.19
N ILE A 418 -25.30 -29.14 -6.47
CA ILE A 418 -24.99 -27.81 -5.98
C ILE A 418 -24.56 -26.89 -7.12
N VAL A 419 -24.76 -25.61 -6.92
CA VAL A 419 -24.30 -24.54 -7.81
C VAL A 419 -23.56 -23.51 -6.96
N TYR A 420 -22.41 -23.05 -7.44
CA TYR A 420 -21.65 -21.95 -6.87
C TYR A 420 -21.41 -20.88 -7.93
N SER A 421 -21.49 -19.61 -7.52
CA SER A 421 -21.56 -18.45 -8.43
C SER A 421 -20.33 -17.55 -8.42
N SER A 422 -19.42 -17.76 -7.47
CA SER A 422 -18.18 -16.99 -7.33
C SER A 422 -17.17 -17.82 -6.56
N THR A 423 -15.88 -17.67 -6.87
CA THR A 423 -14.79 -18.30 -6.12
C THR A 423 -13.66 -17.28 -5.97
N LEU A 424 -12.97 -17.33 -4.82
CA LEU A 424 -11.80 -16.48 -4.55
C LEU A 424 -10.58 -17.38 -4.34
N PRO A 425 -9.39 -16.95 -4.73
CA PRO A 425 -8.16 -17.70 -4.49
C PRO A 425 -8.05 -18.12 -3.01
N GLY A 426 -7.90 -19.42 -2.77
CA GLY A 426 -7.79 -20.04 -1.46
C GLY A 426 -9.07 -20.11 -0.63
N ALA A 427 -10.20 -19.59 -1.09
CA ALA A 427 -11.45 -19.56 -0.34
C ALA A 427 -12.26 -20.86 -0.54
N ALA A 428 -12.46 -21.60 0.55
CA ALA A 428 -13.44 -22.69 0.57
C ALA A 428 -14.86 -22.14 0.63
N MET A 429 -15.81 -22.88 0.08
CA MET A 429 -17.24 -22.61 0.22
C MET A 429 -17.89 -23.74 1.00
N VAL A 430 -18.85 -23.39 1.86
CA VAL A 430 -19.56 -24.34 2.73
C VAL A 430 -21.06 -24.25 2.56
N ALA A 431 -21.74 -25.39 2.70
CA ALA A 431 -23.19 -25.46 2.65
C ALA A 431 -23.81 -24.81 3.90
N ASN A 432 -24.82 -23.96 3.70
CA ASN A 432 -25.64 -23.46 4.80
C ASN A 432 -26.57 -24.56 5.31
N LEU A 433 -26.31 -25.10 6.49
CA LEU A 433 -27.10 -26.18 7.08
C LEU A 433 -28.51 -25.75 7.55
N THR A 434 -28.84 -24.45 7.50
CA THR A 434 -30.16 -23.91 7.88
C THR A 434 -31.09 -23.67 6.68
N SER A 435 -30.53 -23.51 5.48
CA SER A 435 -31.23 -23.47 4.20
C SER A 435 -30.40 -24.28 3.21
N SER A 436 -30.86 -25.48 2.86
CA SER A 436 -30.12 -26.52 2.12
C SER A 436 -29.67 -26.15 0.69
N SER A 437 -29.65 -24.86 0.33
CA SER A 437 -29.46 -24.37 -1.04
C SER A 437 -28.59 -23.11 -1.18
N SER A 438 -27.98 -22.58 -0.11
CA SER A 438 -27.07 -21.41 -0.19
C SER A 438 -25.64 -21.76 0.22
N TRP A 439 -24.65 -21.44 -0.61
CA TRP A 439 -23.22 -21.63 -0.35
C TRP A 439 -22.57 -20.31 0.08
N ILE A 440 -21.74 -20.34 1.12
CA ILE A 440 -21.05 -19.14 1.65
C ILE A 440 -19.55 -19.41 1.78
N TYR A 441 -18.73 -18.35 1.70
CA TYR A 441 -17.29 -18.48 1.93
C TYR A 441 -16.99 -18.90 3.36
N ALA A 442 -15.98 -19.76 3.53
CA ALA A 442 -15.34 -20.04 4.80
C ALA A 442 -13.98 -19.34 4.85
N PRO A 443 -13.57 -18.77 6.00
CA PRO A 443 -12.30 -18.06 6.13
C PRO A 443 -11.08 -18.98 5.97
N THR A 444 -11.25 -20.29 6.13
CA THR A 444 -10.22 -21.31 5.95
C THR A 444 -10.86 -22.64 5.52
N PRO A 445 -10.24 -23.41 4.60
CA PRO A 445 -10.70 -24.76 4.26
C PRO A 445 -10.60 -25.76 5.43
N THR A 446 -11.55 -26.67 5.55
CA THR A 446 -11.68 -27.65 6.66
C THR A 446 -11.80 -29.12 6.25
N PRO A 447 -11.02 -29.62 5.27
CA PRO A 447 -11.22 -30.95 4.68
C PRO A 447 -11.14 -32.09 5.71
N GLY A 448 -12.16 -32.94 5.73
CA GLY A 448 -12.29 -34.12 6.59
C GLY A 448 -12.69 -33.79 8.02
N THR A 449 -13.05 -32.53 8.31
CA THR A 449 -13.50 -32.10 9.63
C THR A 449 -14.91 -31.50 9.56
N ALA A 450 -15.54 -31.26 10.70
CA ALA A 450 -16.91 -30.74 10.70
C ALA A 450 -16.94 -29.32 10.11
N THR A 451 -17.76 -29.14 9.07
CA THR A 451 -17.99 -27.83 8.43
C THR A 451 -18.37 -26.79 9.49
N PRO A 452 -17.67 -25.63 9.53
CA PRO A 452 -18.02 -24.55 10.44
C PRO A 452 -19.39 -23.94 10.07
N THR A 453 -20.16 -23.57 11.08
CA THR A 453 -21.45 -22.88 10.91
C THR A 453 -21.26 -21.39 11.10
N PHE A 454 -21.80 -20.58 10.19
CA PHE A 454 -21.75 -19.12 10.25
C PHE A 454 -23.16 -18.52 10.29
N ASP A 455 -23.27 -17.31 10.84
CA ASP A 455 -24.50 -16.54 10.75
C ASP A 455 -24.76 -16.14 9.28
N ASN A 456 -25.96 -16.44 8.79
CA ASN A 456 -26.45 -16.06 7.48
C ASN A 456 -27.96 -15.72 7.59
N PRO A 457 -28.37 -14.44 7.43
CA PRO A 457 -27.52 -13.31 7.07
C PRO A 457 -26.56 -12.92 8.21
N TYR A 458 -25.42 -12.35 7.84
CA TYR A 458 -24.44 -11.74 8.72
C TYR A 458 -25.10 -10.73 9.67
N ALA A 459 -24.89 -10.94 10.97
CA ALA A 459 -25.48 -10.11 12.03
C ALA A 459 -24.51 -9.05 12.59
N GLY A 460 -23.27 -8.98 12.09
CA GLY A 460 -22.27 -8.02 12.54
C GLY A 460 -22.44 -6.62 11.93
N SER A 461 -21.54 -5.69 12.28
CA SER A 461 -21.57 -4.34 11.70
C SER A 461 -20.97 -4.31 10.30
N ASN A 462 -21.58 -3.52 9.42
CA ASN A 462 -21.08 -3.22 8.07
C ASN A 462 -20.31 -1.89 8.01
N ASP A 463 -19.95 -1.27 9.14
CA ASP A 463 -19.30 0.06 9.21
C ASP A 463 -17.79 0.02 8.87
N LEU A 464 -17.39 -0.79 7.90
CA LEU A 464 -16.01 -0.90 7.43
C LEU A 464 -15.82 -0.06 6.17
N VAL A 465 -14.73 0.71 6.10
CA VAL A 465 -14.43 1.58 4.95
C VAL A 465 -12.98 1.37 4.49
N ILE A 466 -12.73 1.53 3.20
CA ILE A 466 -11.36 1.58 2.65
C ILE A 466 -10.81 2.99 2.86
N THR A 467 -9.61 3.11 3.41
CA THR A 467 -8.97 4.41 3.72
C THR A 467 -7.73 4.69 2.87
N GLU A 468 -7.05 3.66 2.37
CA GLU A 468 -5.85 3.81 1.57
C GLU A 468 -5.60 2.54 0.73
N ILE A 469 -5.05 2.68 -0.48
CA ILE A 469 -4.71 1.54 -1.36
C ILE A 469 -3.33 1.76 -1.96
N MET A 470 -2.44 0.76 -1.88
CA MET A 470 -1.22 0.72 -2.68
C MET A 470 -1.43 -0.13 -3.93
N VAL A 471 -1.40 0.55 -5.07
CA VAL A 471 -1.64 -0.06 -6.38
C VAL A 471 -0.31 -0.48 -7.01
N GLN A 472 -0.25 -1.74 -7.45
CA GLN A 472 0.80 -2.31 -8.29
C GLN A 472 2.24 -1.86 -7.92
N CYS A 473 2.67 -2.19 -6.69
CA CYS A 473 4.06 -2.01 -6.24
C CYS A 473 4.87 -3.31 -6.36
N GLY A 474 6.12 -3.20 -6.82
CA GLY A 474 6.97 -4.36 -7.09
C GLY A 474 7.42 -5.10 -5.82
N THR A 475 7.63 -6.41 -5.91
CA THR A 475 8.12 -7.26 -4.80
C THR A 475 9.62 -7.11 -4.49
N SER A 476 10.33 -6.26 -5.24
CA SER A 476 11.77 -6.02 -5.12
C SER A 476 12.13 -4.53 -5.02
N GLY A 477 11.14 -3.65 -4.84
CA GLY A 477 11.35 -2.23 -4.56
C GLY A 477 10.94 -1.92 -3.13
N SER A 478 11.65 -1.01 -2.47
CA SER A 478 11.14 -0.37 -1.26
C SER A 478 10.07 0.62 -1.69
N ASP A 479 8.80 0.39 -1.33
CA ASP A 479 7.89 1.52 -1.19
C ASP A 479 8.42 2.42 -0.06
N SER A 480 7.91 3.64 0.08
CA SER A 480 8.39 4.58 1.10
C SER A 480 8.12 4.12 2.54
N VAL A 481 7.40 3.01 2.75
CA VAL A 481 6.96 2.51 4.06
C VAL A 481 7.38 1.06 4.38
N GLY A 482 8.12 0.39 3.49
CA GLY A 482 8.67 -0.96 3.69
C GLY A 482 7.67 -2.12 3.52
N ILE A 483 6.52 -1.90 2.87
CA ILE A 483 5.53 -2.95 2.55
C ILE A 483 5.71 -3.38 1.09
N LEU A 484 6.25 -4.58 0.89
CA LEU A 484 6.39 -5.13 -0.46
C LEU A 484 5.02 -5.51 -1.04
N GLY A 485 4.78 -5.13 -2.30
CA GLY A 485 3.58 -5.53 -3.04
C GLY A 485 2.39 -4.58 -2.89
N GLU A 486 1.25 -5.04 -3.38
CA GLU A 486 -0.05 -4.40 -3.23
C GLU A 486 -0.56 -4.49 -1.80
N TRP A 487 -1.33 -3.49 -1.35
CA TRP A 487 -2.03 -3.56 -0.07
C TRP A 487 -3.25 -2.64 -0.03
N ILE A 488 -4.21 -2.98 0.83
CA ILE A 488 -5.45 -2.24 1.04
C ILE A 488 -5.62 -2.00 2.53
N GLU A 489 -5.82 -0.74 2.91
CA GLU A 489 -6.13 -0.34 4.28
C GLU A 489 -7.63 -0.20 4.48
N LEU A 490 -8.13 -0.83 5.54
CA LEU A 490 -9.50 -0.72 6.01
C LEU A 490 -9.54 -0.08 7.39
N ARG A 491 -10.61 0.66 7.67
CA ARG A 491 -10.89 1.23 8.99
C ARG A 491 -12.27 0.84 9.46
N ASN A 492 -12.38 0.45 10.73
CA ASN A 492 -13.68 0.33 11.39
C ASN A 492 -14.20 1.73 11.75
N ASN A 493 -15.18 2.23 10.97
CA ASN A 493 -15.82 3.52 11.16
C ASN A 493 -17.04 3.46 12.10
N GLY A 494 -17.34 2.28 12.63
CA GLY A 494 -18.48 2.03 13.50
C GLY A 494 -18.18 2.19 14.98
N THR A 495 -19.10 1.71 15.80
CA THR A 495 -19.00 1.71 17.28
C THR A 495 -18.87 0.32 17.89
N GLN A 496 -18.95 -0.73 17.06
CA GLN A 496 -18.85 -2.12 17.46
C GLN A 496 -17.58 -2.73 16.85
N THR A 497 -17.00 -3.72 17.51
CA THR A 497 -15.90 -4.51 16.93
C THR A 497 -16.42 -5.28 15.71
N ILE A 498 -15.67 -5.25 14.61
CA ILE A 498 -15.96 -5.99 13.39
C ILE A 498 -15.03 -7.20 13.32
N ASP A 499 -15.59 -8.38 13.06
CA ASP A 499 -14.81 -9.56 12.66
C ASP A 499 -14.71 -9.59 11.13
N LEU A 500 -13.49 -9.54 10.61
CA LEU A 500 -13.19 -9.59 9.19
C LEU A 500 -13.37 -10.98 8.57
N SER A 501 -13.70 -12.01 9.36
CA SER A 501 -13.95 -13.34 8.80
C SER A 501 -15.02 -13.29 7.70
N ARG A 502 -14.70 -13.88 6.53
CA ARG A 502 -15.52 -13.92 5.31
C ARG A 502 -15.75 -12.58 4.58
N TRP A 503 -15.21 -11.46 5.08
CA TRP A 503 -15.16 -10.24 4.29
C TRP A 503 -14.26 -10.45 3.08
N HIS A 504 -14.63 -9.88 1.94
CA HIS A 504 -13.87 -10.02 0.71
C HIS A 504 -13.81 -8.71 -0.06
N ILE A 505 -12.76 -8.60 -0.87
CA ILE A 505 -12.47 -7.44 -1.70
C ILE A 505 -12.35 -7.94 -3.12
N LEU A 506 -13.09 -7.31 -4.03
CA LEU A 506 -13.19 -7.73 -5.43
C LEU A 506 -12.82 -6.59 -6.37
N ASP A 507 -12.21 -6.92 -7.50
CA ASP A 507 -12.14 -6.08 -8.70
C ASP A 507 -13.50 -6.07 -9.45
N GLU A 508 -13.69 -5.19 -10.41
CA GLU A 508 -14.80 -5.13 -11.36
C GLU A 508 -15.06 -6.47 -12.05
N ASP A 509 -14.01 -7.20 -12.43
CA ASP A 509 -14.09 -8.48 -13.14
C ASP A 509 -14.45 -9.68 -12.23
N GLY A 510 -14.50 -9.45 -10.91
CA GLY A 510 -14.83 -10.45 -9.89
C GLY A 510 -13.64 -11.22 -9.34
N THR A 511 -12.41 -10.97 -9.81
CA THR A 511 -11.18 -11.39 -9.13
C THR A 511 -11.00 -10.65 -7.81
N GLY A 512 -10.13 -11.11 -6.92
CA GLY A 512 -9.90 -10.44 -5.64
C GLY A 512 -9.41 -11.36 -4.53
N MET A 513 -9.72 -11.00 -3.29
CA MET A 513 -9.27 -11.72 -2.09
C MET A 513 -10.36 -11.88 -1.02
N LEU A 514 -10.32 -13.00 -0.32
CA LEU A 514 -11.01 -13.19 0.96
C LEU A 514 -10.07 -12.77 2.09
N ALA A 515 -10.55 -11.99 3.06
CA ALA A 515 -9.74 -11.56 4.21
C ALA A 515 -9.42 -12.76 5.13
N THR A 516 -8.14 -12.96 5.39
CA THR A 516 -7.61 -14.01 6.27
C THR A 516 -6.50 -13.48 7.17
N THR A 517 -6.24 -14.18 8.28
CA THR A 517 -5.24 -13.75 9.27
C THR A 517 -3.83 -13.60 8.67
N ASN A 518 -3.47 -14.40 7.67
CA ASN A 518 -2.14 -14.37 7.04
C ASN A 518 -1.90 -13.11 6.19
N GLN A 519 -2.97 -12.45 5.76
CA GLN A 519 -2.91 -11.25 4.92
C GLN A 519 -2.78 -9.97 5.75
N ILE A 520 -3.04 -10.03 7.06
CA ILE A 520 -2.92 -8.87 7.94
C ILE A 520 -1.44 -8.52 8.13
N TRP A 521 -1.08 -7.28 7.80
CA TRP A 521 0.29 -6.78 7.98
C TRP A 521 0.54 -6.21 9.38
N ASN A 522 -0.36 -5.36 9.88
CA ASN A 522 -0.19 -4.62 11.14
C ASN A 522 -0.76 -5.36 12.38
N GLY A 523 -0.94 -6.67 12.33
CA GLY A 523 -1.56 -7.42 13.44
C GLY A 523 -1.72 -8.92 13.20
N THR A 524 -2.33 -9.61 14.16
CA THR A 524 -2.58 -11.07 14.14
C THR A 524 -4.03 -11.44 14.44
N SER A 525 -4.95 -10.46 14.45
CA SER A 525 -6.35 -10.65 14.81
C SER A 525 -7.27 -10.18 13.70
N MET A 526 -8.31 -10.98 13.42
CA MET A 526 -9.41 -10.59 12.52
C MET A 526 -10.44 -9.66 13.18
N SER A 527 -10.29 -9.36 14.48
CA SER A 527 -11.19 -8.48 15.23
C SER A 527 -10.68 -7.04 15.25
N ILE A 528 -11.41 -6.12 14.61
CA ILE A 528 -11.04 -4.71 14.45
C ILE A 528 -11.90 -3.86 15.38
N ALA A 529 -11.30 -3.20 16.37
CA ALA A 529 -12.03 -2.34 17.29
C ALA A 529 -12.46 -1.02 16.63
N PRO A 530 -13.45 -0.29 17.21
CA PRO A 530 -13.86 1.01 16.69
C PRO A 530 -12.69 1.99 16.50
N GLY A 531 -12.53 2.51 15.29
CA GLY A 531 -11.47 3.46 14.92
C GLY A 531 -10.11 2.83 14.58
N GLU A 532 -9.94 1.51 14.74
CA GLU A 532 -8.70 0.83 14.34
C GLU A 532 -8.61 0.68 12.82
N HIS A 533 -7.36 0.70 12.33
CA HIS A 533 -7.00 0.48 10.94
C HIS A 533 -6.34 -0.89 10.80
N VAL A 534 -6.57 -1.54 9.67
CA VAL A 534 -6.00 -2.85 9.33
C VAL A 534 -5.53 -2.82 7.89
N VAL A 535 -4.32 -3.31 7.67
CA VAL A 535 -3.71 -3.38 6.34
C VAL A 535 -3.73 -4.82 5.87
N LEU A 536 -4.38 -5.07 4.74
CA LEU A 536 -4.49 -6.36 4.09
C LEU A 536 -3.57 -6.42 2.87
N ARG A 537 -2.77 -7.49 2.78
CA ARG A 537 -1.91 -7.78 1.63
C ARG A 537 -2.47 -8.98 0.87
N PRO A 538 -2.82 -8.83 -0.41
CA PRO A 538 -3.20 -9.98 -1.22
C PRO A 538 -2.01 -10.92 -1.45
N GLU A 539 -2.30 -12.22 -1.51
CA GLU A 539 -1.32 -13.26 -1.88
C GLU A 539 -1.04 -13.26 -3.40
N GLU A 540 -2.04 -12.88 -4.20
CA GLU A 540 -1.96 -12.73 -5.64
C GLU A 540 -2.36 -11.31 -6.03
N ALA A 541 -1.53 -10.62 -6.80
CA ALA A 541 -1.81 -9.25 -7.26
C ALA A 541 -3.06 -9.24 -8.15
N PHE A 542 -3.97 -8.31 -7.89
CA PHE A 542 -5.23 -8.18 -8.63
C PHE A 542 -5.61 -6.71 -8.92
N MET A 543 -4.76 -5.74 -8.57
CA MET A 543 -5.00 -4.32 -8.83
C MET A 543 -4.15 -3.79 -9.99
N ASP A 544 -4.69 -2.86 -10.79
CA ASP A 544 -4.01 -2.21 -11.92
C ASP A 544 -3.89 -0.69 -11.74
N ASN A 545 -2.80 -0.13 -12.25
CA ASN A 545 -2.55 1.31 -12.24
C ASN A 545 -3.45 2.12 -13.18
N PHE A 546 -4.34 1.49 -13.96
CA PHE A 546 -5.17 2.19 -14.95
C PHE A 546 -6.63 1.72 -14.94
N GLY A 547 -7.54 2.64 -14.60
CA GLY A 547 -8.97 2.47 -14.79
C GLY A 547 -9.61 1.33 -14.00
N ASP A 548 -9.10 1.06 -12.81
CA ASP A 548 -9.44 -0.10 -11.98
C ASP A 548 -10.51 0.24 -10.91
N THR A 549 -11.29 -0.75 -10.49
CA THR A 549 -12.39 -0.60 -9.52
C THR A 549 -12.36 -1.68 -8.46
N ILE A 550 -12.22 -1.27 -7.20
CA ILE A 550 -12.23 -2.18 -6.05
C ILE A 550 -13.55 -2.08 -5.29
N ARG A 551 -14.06 -3.22 -4.84
CA ARG A 551 -15.34 -3.38 -4.14
C ARG A 551 -15.11 -4.11 -2.82
N LEU A 552 -15.51 -3.48 -1.72
CA LEU A 552 -15.53 -4.11 -0.41
C LEU A 552 -16.89 -4.80 -0.21
N MET A 553 -16.87 -6.08 0.11
CA MET A 553 -18.05 -6.92 0.26
C MET A 553 -18.11 -7.48 1.68
N ASN A 554 -19.30 -7.45 2.27
CA ASN A 554 -19.54 -8.08 3.57
C ASN A 554 -19.60 -9.62 3.43
N PRO A 555 -19.69 -10.36 4.55
CA PRO A 555 -19.74 -11.82 4.55
C PRO A 555 -20.89 -12.48 3.78
N ASP A 556 -21.96 -11.75 3.47
CA ASP A 556 -23.10 -12.24 2.68
C ASP A 556 -22.97 -11.88 1.18
N GLY A 557 -21.87 -11.23 0.78
CA GLY A 557 -21.69 -10.72 -0.59
C GLY A 557 -22.43 -9.42 -0.88
N THR A 558 -22.88 -8.69 0.14
CA THR A 558 -23.44 -7.35 -0.02
C THR A 558 -22.29 -6.36 -0.17
N MET A 559 -22.30 -5.57 -1.25
CA MET A 559 -21.32 -4.51 -1.46
C MET A 559 -21.50 -3.38 -0.44
N ILE A 560 -20.41 -3.05 0.26
CA ILE A 560 -20.35 -2.02 1.30
C ILE A 560 -19.81 -0.71 0.74
N SER A 561 -18.71 -0.77 -0.01
CA SER A 561 -18.10 0.40 -0.64
C SER A 561 -17.43 0.03 -1.94
N THR A 562 -17.24 1.00 -2.82
CA THR A 562 -16.41 0.85 -4.01
C THR A 562 -15.48 2.03 -4.22
N VAL A 563 -14.32 1.75 -4.77
CA VAL A 563 -13.20 2.65 -4.99
C VAL A 563 -12.82 2.56 -6.45
N TYR A 564 -12.63 3.70 -7.10
CA TYR A 564 -12.26 3.77 -8.51
C TYR A 564 -11.19 4.83 -8.73
N TRP A 565 -10.21 4.55 -9.57
CA TRP A 565 -9.21 5.52 -10.03
C TRP A 565 -8.97 5.41 -11.53
N LEU A 566 -8.73 6.56 -12.18
CA LEU A 566 -8.39 6.60 -13.61
C LEU A 566 -6.95 6.15 -13.86
N ASN A 567 -6.02 6.62 -13.02
CA ASN A 567 -4.63 6.23 -13.05
C ASN A 567 -4.00 6.36 -11.66
N SER A 568 -2.98 5.54 -11.39
CA SER A 568 -2.10 5.65 -10.24
C SER A 568 -0.64 5.46 -10.66
N GLN A 569 0.29 5.86 -9.80
CA GLN A 569 1.71 5.64 -10.01
C GLN A 569 2.15 4.40 -9.23
N SER A 570 3.01 3.58 -9.83
CA SER A 570 3.58 2.41 -9.16
C SER A 570 4.25 2.82 -7.84
N CYS A 571 3.96 2.08 -6.77
CA CYS A 571 4.50 2.33 -5.43
C CYS A 571 4.15 3.70 -4.81
N ILE A 572 3.03 4.29 -5.24
CA ILE A 572 2.41 5.43 -4.57
C ILE A 572 0.97 5.02 -4.22
N SER A 573 0.64 5.02 -2.94
CA SER A 573 -0.73 4.72 -2.50
C SER A 573 -1.69 5.84 -2.87
N ILE A 574 -2.99 5.54 -2.86
CA ILE A 574 -4.08 6.45 -3.15
C ILE A 574 -5.05 6.52 -1.96
N GLU A 575 -5.71 7.66 -1.76
CA GLU A 575 -6.61 7.90 -0.63
C GLU A 575 -7.86 8.73 -1.00
N PRO A 576 -8.96 8.65 -0.21
CA PRO A 576 -10.22 9.33 -0.50
C PRO A 576 -10.25 10.76 0.08
N ARG A 577 -9.80 11.76 -0.71
CA ARG A 577 -9.91 13.19 -0.32
C ARG A 577 -10.96 13.95 -1.12
N PHE A 578 -10.79 14.01 -2.44
CA PHE A 578 -11.67 14.72 -3.39
C PHE A 578 -11.96 13.82 -4.61
N GLY A 579 -12.12 12.52 -4.33
CA GLY A 579 -11.86 11.41 -5.25
C GLY A 579 -10.71 10.55 -4.71
N TRP A 580 -10.43 9.44 -5.39
CA TRP A 580 -9.28 8.59 -5.11
C TRP A 580 -8.10 9.03 -5.97
N GLY A 581 -7.08 9.58 -5.31
CA GLY A 581 -5.88 10.07 -5.96
C GLY A 581 -4.65 9.81 -5.09
N PRO A 582 -3.44 10.10 -5.60
CA PRO A 582 -2.20 9.86 -4.88
C PRO A 582 -2.25 10.41 -3.46
N THR A 583 -1.88 9.57 -2.49
CA THR A 583 -1.70 9.98 -1.11
C THR A 583 -0.64 11.06 -1.02
N LEU A 584 -0.74 11.93 -0.02
CA LEU A 584 0.36 12.85 0.28
C LEU A 584 1.54 12.14 0.94
N MET A 585 1.29 11.07 1.67
CA MET A 585 2.30 10.17 2.26
C MET A 585 1.63 8.85 2.63
N PRO A 586 2.23 7.68 2.30
CA PRO A 586 1.63 6.42 2.69
C PRO A 586 1.56 6.27 4.21
N SER A 587 0.40 5.88 4.73
CA SER A 587 0.09 5.87 6.17
C SER A 587 -0.40 4.52 6.69
N PRO A 588 0.23 3.39 6.33
CA PRO A 588 -0.32 2.07 6.63
C PRO A 588 -0.49 1.82 8.14
N GLY A 589 -1.70 1.47 8.53
CA GLY A 589 -2.10 1.12 9.89
C GLY A 589 -2.46 2.32 10.77
N ILE A 590 -2.48 3.54 10.24
CA ILE A 590 -2.85 4.76 10.96
C ILE A 590 -3.70 5.69 10.08
N ALA A 591 -4.29 6.72 10.68
CA ALA A 591 -5.11 7.66 9.91
C ALA A 591 -4.25 8.51 8.96
N ASN A 592 -4.71 8.66 7.72
CA ASN A 592 -4.04 9.50 6.72
C ASN A 592 -3.85 10.94 7.21
N PRO A 593 -2.67 11.54 6.97
CA PRO A 593 -2.39 12.90 7.42
C PRO A 593 -3.23 13.92 6.64
N MET A 594 -4.01 14.74 7.35
CA MET A 594 -4.70 15.88 6.76
C MET A 594 -3.86 17.15 6.90
N PRO A 595 -3.52 17.85 5.80
CA PRO A 595 -2.81 19.12 5.88
C PRO A 595 -3.64 20.20 6.57
N ASP A 596 -3.00 20.99 7.42
CA ASP A 596 -3.57 22.20 7.98
C ASP A 596 -3.53 23.33 6.95
N GLN A 597 -4.50 24.25 7.04
CA GLN A 597 -4.39 25.54 6.35
C GLN A 597 -3.21 26.31 6.95
N TRP A 598 -2.26 26.73 6.11
CA TRP A 598 -1.11 27.53 6.55
C TRP A 598 -1.57 28.83 7.22
N ASP A 599 -1.14 29.05 8.46
CA ASP A 599 -1.59 30.17 9.29
C ASP A 599 -0.84 31.49 9.05
N GLY A 600 0.14 31.48 8.14
CA GLY A 600 0.96 32.64 7.80
C GLY A 600 2.21 32.82 8.69
N THR A 601 2.54 31.85 9.55
CA THR A 601 3.78 31.87 10.36
C THR A 601 4.95 31.16 9.65
N SER A 602 6.19 31.55 9.98
CA SER A 602 7.41 30.91 9.44
C SER A 602 7.58 29.52 10.04
N SER A 603 7.03 28.53 9.34
CA SER A 603 6.96 27.14 9.78
C SER A 603 7.91 26.23 9.01
N VAL A 604 8.52 26.66 7.91
CA VAL A 604 9.44 25.84 7.11
C VAL A 604 10.69 26.63 6.74
N ILE A 605 11.87 26.04 6.94
CA ILE A 605 13.17 26.66 6.69
C ILE A 605 14.11 25.73 5.93
N PHE A 606 15.07 26.28 5.19
CA PHE A 606 16.27 25.57 4.75
C PHE A 606 17.12 25.23 5.95
N SER A 607 17.46 23.95 6.10
CA SER A 607 18.24 23.46 7.25
C SER A 607 19.61 22.92 6.86
N ARG A 608 19.74 22.36 5.65
CA ARG A 608 20.99 21.83 5.09
C ARG A 608 21.04 22.07 3.59
N ILE A 609 22.25 22.20 3.06
CA ILE A 609 22.48 22.32 1.63
C ILE A 609 23.86 21.75 1.30
N MET A 610 23.96 21.04 0.18
CA MET A 610 25.20 20.55 -0.37
C MET A 610 25.29 21.00 -1.82
N VAL A 611 26.35 21.75 -2.10
CA VAL A 611 26.63 22.34 -3.42
C VAL A 611 27.94 21.76 -3.93
N GLY A 612 28.11 21.65 -5.24
CA GLY A 612 29.28 20.97 -5.81
C GLY A 612 29.12 19.46 -5.76
N GLU A 613 28.58 18.91 -6.84
CA GLU A 613 28.56 17.47 -7.10
C GLU A 613 29.99 16.91 -7.22
N VAL A 614 30.13 15.61 -6.95
CA VAL A 614 31.43 14.90 -7.01
C VAL A 614 32.00 14.95 -8.43
N ASN A 615 31.12 14.86 -9.41
CA ASN A 615 31.38 14.96 -10.84
C ASN A 615 30.10 15.43 -11.51
N SER A 616 30.24 16.21 -12.59
CA SER A 616 29.18 16.73 -13.45
C SER A 616 28.28 15.71 -14.16
N LEU A 617 28.29 14.45 -13.72
CA LEU A 617 27.48 13.36 -14.26
C LEU A 617 26.58 12.73 -13.19
N ARG A 618 26.66 13.19 -11.92
CA ARG A 618 25.90 12.59 -10.81
C ARG A 618 24.68 13.43 -10.41
N ASP A 619 24.70 14.74 -10.63
CA ASP A 619 23.54 15.65 -10.45
C ASP A 619 22.85 15.51 -9.08
N HIS A 620 23.66 15.24 -8.05
CA HIS A 620 23.21 14.91 -6.70
C HIS A 620 23.47 16.04 -5.69
N ASP A 621 23.57 17.28 -6.16
CA ASP A 621 23.47 18.46 -5.32
C ASP A 621 22.06 18.53 -4.70
N TRP A 622 21.96 19.02 -3.47
CA TRP A 622 20.70 18.93 -2.73
C TRP A 622 20.54 20.04 -1.72
N PHE A 623 19.28 20.28 -1.35
CA PHE A 623 18.92 21.11 -0.21
C PHE A 623 17.89 20.37 0.64
N GLU A 624 17.85 20.70 1.92
CA GLU A 624 16.85 20.21 2.85
C GLU A 624 16.00 21.37 3.35
N ILE A 625 14.70 21.16 3.30
CA ILE A 625 13.72 21.99 4.01
C ILE A 625 13.18 21.23 5.22
N ARG A 626 12.94 21.95 6.31
CA ARG A 626 12.47 21.39 7.58
C ARG A 626 11.30 22.19 8.12
N ASN A 627 10.26 21.50 8.55
CA ASN A 627 9.13 22.10 9.23
C ASN A 627 9.47 22.31 10.72
N ILE A 628 9.66 23.58 11.08
CA ILE A 628 9.85 24.06 12.45
C ILE A 628 8.55 24.56 13.10
N GLY A 629 7.44 24.51 12.37
CA GLY A 629 6.12 24.85 12.89
C GLY A 629 5.46 23.72 13.67
N THR A 630 4.20 23.95 14.03
CA THR A 630 3.33 22.98 14.72
C THR A 630 2.21 22.45 13.82
N GLN A 631 2.11 22.96 12.59
CA GLN A 631 1.13 22.56 11.59
C GLN A 631 1.71 21.48 10.68
N THR A 632 0.87 20.55 10.22
CA THR A 632 1.22 19.69 9.08
C THR A 632 0.96 20.46 7.80
N LEU A 633 1.99 20.68 6.98
CA LEU A 633 1.91 21.60 5.84
C LEU A 633 1.98 20.84 4.52
N ASP A 634 1.06 21.16 3.62
CA ASP A 634 1.19 20.84 2.20
C ASP A 634 1.94 21.97 1.49
N MET A 635 3.09 21.63 0.92
CA MET A 635 3.95 22.54 0.19
C MET A 635 3.44 22.86 -1.22
N SER A 636 2.35 22.23 -1.69
CA SER A 636 1.76 22.53 -2.99
C SER A 636 1.48 24.04 -3.16
N GLY A 637 2.00 24.63 -4.24
CA GLY A 637 1.90 26.07 -4.50
C GLY A 637 2.96 26.94 -3.83
N TRP A 638 3.79 26.40 -2.92
CA TRP A 638 4.99 27.08 -2.44
C TRP A 638 6.04 27.13 -3.54
N MET A 639 6.91 28.14 -3.53
CA MET A 639 7.92 28.33 -4.57
C MET A 639 9.33 28.40 -3.99
N ILE A 640 10.30 27.90 -4.76
CA ILE A 640 11.71 28.22 -4.58
C ILE A 640 12.07 29.32 -5.57
N SER A 641 12.60 30.44 -5.07
CA SER A 641 13.14 31.53 -5.88
C SER A 641 14.66 31.57 -5.76
N ARG A 642 15.35 31.29 -6.87
CA ARG A 642 16.80 31.29 -6.97
C ARG A 642 17.31 32.59 -7.56
N HIS A 643 18.24 33.23 -6.87
CA HIS A 643 18.86 34.51 -7.19
C HIS A 643 20.34 34.36 -7.52
N ARG A 644 20.81 35.12 -8.51
CA ARG A 644 22.22 35.25 -8.90
C ARG A 644 22.53 36.71 -9.21
N GLU A 645 23.78 37.11 -9.01
CA GLU A 645 24.22 38.50 -9.27
C GLU A 645 24.06 38.90 -10.75
N ASP A 646 24.14 37.95 -11.68
CA ASP A 646 24.21 38.18 -13.13
C ASP A 646 22.96 37.73 -13.92
N ALA A 647 21.87 37.33 -13.24
CA ALA A 647 20.67 36.83 -13.90
C ALA A 647 19.38 37.19 -13.15
N PRO A 648 18.23 37.32 -13.84
CA PRO A 648 16.93 37.40 -13.18
C PRO A 648 16.68 36.18 -12.29
N ALA A 649 15.87 36.38 -11.25
CA ALA A 649 15.42 35.29 -10.39
C ALA A 649 14.74 34.18 -11.22
N TRP A 650 15.07 32.94 -10.89
CA TRP A 650 14.42 31.76 -11.44
C TRP A 650 13.50 31.20 -10.37
N ASN A 651 12.23 30.99 -10.71
CA ASN A 651 11.20 30.56 -9.76
C ASN A 651 10.56 29.27 -10.26
N ASP A 652 10.33 28.34 -9.34
CA ASP A 652 9.56 27.14 -9.61
C ASP A 652 8.75 26.75 -8.37
N THR A 653 7.70 25.94 -8.57
CA THR A 653 6.64 25.68 -7.59
C THR A 653 6.65 24.20 -7.20
N PHE A 654 6.47 23.94 -5.91
CA PHE A 654 6.12 22.63 -5.40
C PHE A 654 4.74 22.23 -5.91
N ARG A 655 4.62 20.98 -6.38
CA ARG A 655 3.36 20.39 -6.83
C ARG A 655 2.81 19.36 -5.84
N GLY A 656 3.62 18.98 -4.85
CA GLY A 656 3.25 18.07 -3.77
C GLY A 656 4.45 17.77 -2.88
N LEU A 657 4.30 17.98 -1.58
CA LEU A 657 5.22 17.53 -0.51
C LEU A 657 4.55 17.91 0.82
N VAL A 658 4.35 16.95 1.72
CA VAL A 658 3.84 17.24 3.07
C VAL A 658 4.94 17.14 4.09
N LEU A 659 4.98 18.11 5.00
CA LEU A 659 5.86 18.08 6.16
C LEU A 659 5.03 18.24 7.43
N GLY A 660 5.01 17.21 8.27
CA GLY A 660 4.53 17.28 9.65
C GLY A 660 5.48 18.08 10.55
N PRO A 661 5.06 18.43 11.78
CA PRO A 661 5.91 19.15 12.73
C PRO A 661 7.24 18.42 13.01
N GLY A 662 8.36 19.10 12.78
CA GLY A 662 9.72 18.56 13.00
C GLY A 662 10.28 17.73 11.85
N GLU A 663 9.46 17.35 10.87
CA GLU A 663 9.86 16.59 9.68
C GLU A 663 10.70 17.45 8.73
N SER A 664 11.55 16.79 7.94
CA SER A 664 12.33 17.44 6.89
C SER A 664 12.35 16.60 5.61
N ALA A 665 12.62 17.28 4.49
CA ALA A 665 12.74 16.67 3.19
C ALA A 665 14.04 17.11 2.52
N ILE A 666 14.88 16.12 2.18
CA ILE A 666 16.05 16.29 1.32
C ILE A 666 15.59 16.16 -0.13
N ILE A 667 15.93 17.14 -0.96
CA ILE A 667 15.47 17.24 -2.34
C ILE A 667 16.70 17.37 -3.26
N THR A 668 16.77 16.53 -4.28
CA THR A 668 17.93 16.39 -5.19
C THR A 668 17.51 16.15 -6.63
N GLY A 669 18.36 16.49 -7.61
CA GLY A 669 18.14 16.12 -9.02
C GLY A 669 18.21 14.61 -9.25
N ASP A 670 19.07 13.91 -8.51
CA ASP A 670 19.29 12.48 -8.62
C ASP A 670 19.32 11.79 -7.23
N PRO A 671 18.19 11.23 -6.77
CA PRO A 671 18.13 10.56 -5.47
C PRO A 671 18.89 9.23 -5.45
N THR A 672 19.10 8.59 -6.61
CA THR A 672 19.79 7.29 -6.68
C THR A 672 21.28 7.48 -6.43
N HIS A 673 21.89 8.46 -7.09
CA HIS A 673 23.31 8.76 -6.87
C HIS A 673 23.58 9.33 -5.48
N LEU A 674 22.66 10.12 -4.92
CA LEU A 674 22.79 10.63 -3.55
C LEU A 674 22.74 9.49 -2.52
N LEU A 675 21.83 8.53 -2.69
CA LEU A 675 21.77 7.34 -1.83
C LEU A 675 23.05 6.51 -1.97
N GLU A 676 23.54 6.29 -3.18
CA GLU A 676 24.77 5.53 -3.45
C GLU A 676 26.00 6.16 -2.79
N ASP A 677 26.17 7.49 -2.88
CA ASP A 677 27.40 8.16 -2.44
C ASP A 677 27.37 8.61 -0.98
N ALA A 678 26.20 8.99 -0.48
CA ALA A 678 26.04 9.62 0.83
C ALA A 678 25.24 8.78 1.83
N ALA A 679 24.62 7.67 1.39
CA ALA A 679 23.63 6.92 2.15
C ALA A 679 22.47 7.80 2.66
N LEU A 680 22.10 8.84 1.89
CA LEU A 680 21.00 9.74 2.20
C LEU A 680 19.79 9.45 1.30
N ASN A 681 18.66 9.15 1.91
CA ASN A 681 17.38 9.08 1.21
C ASN A 681 16.88 10.49 0.89
N ALA A 682 16.39 10.69 -0.32
CA ALA A 682 15.93 11.98 -0.80
C ALA A 682 14.77 11.85 -1.79
N TYR A 683 13.99 12.92 -1.91
CA TYR A 683 12.99 13.08 -2.95
C TYR A 683 13.67 13.52 -4.25
N GLY A 684 13.23 12.95 -5.38
CA GLY A 684 13.56 13.50 -6.69
C GLY A 684 12.91 14.87 -6.83
N GLY A 685 13.68 15.89 -7.20
CA GLY A 685 13.18 17.27 -7.27
C GLY A 685 12.03 17.43 -8.26
N ASN A 686 12.05 16.67 -9.36
CA ASN A 686 10.97 16.65 -10.33
C ASN A 686 9.76 15.80 -9.90
N ASP A 687 9.83 15.10 -8.78
CA ASP A 687 8.70 14.38 -8.18
C ASP A 687 7.85 15.32 -7.33
N VAL A 688 8.51 16.21 -6.57
CA VAL A 688 7.89 17.13 -5.61
C VAL A 688 7.70 18.56 -6.15
N MET A 689 8.44 18.95 -7.20
CA MET A 689 8.34 20.27 -7.87
C MET A 689 8.10 20.11 -9.38
N TYR A 690 7.69 21.19 -10.07
CA TYR A 690 7.61 21.13 -11.54
C TYR A 690 8.99 21.07 -12.20
N ASN A 691 9.98 21.78 -11.66
CA ASN A 691 11.39 21.58 -12.01
C ASN A 691 12.28 21.78 -10.78
N MET A 692 13.32 20.94 -10.64
CA MET A 692 14.36 21.10 -9.62
C MET A 692 15.22 22.36 -9.90
N PRO A 693 15.45 23.25 -8.91
CA PRO A 693 16.44 24.31 -9.06
C PRO A 693 17.86 23.76 -9.21
N TRP A 694 18.60 24.28 -10.18
CA TRP A 694 20.05 24.09 -10.23
C TRP A 694 20.76 24.87 -9.11
N LEU A 695 21.66 24.23 -8.35
CA LEU A 695 22.42 24.83 -7.24
C LEU A 695 23.81 25.27 -7.72
N PRO A 696 24.10 26.58 -7.85
CA PRO A 696 25.39 27.02 -8.39
C PRO A 696 26.55 26.77 -7.41
N ASP A 697 27.60 26.08 -7.86
CA ASP A 697 28.81 25.80 -7.07
C ASP A 697 29.56 27.06 -6.61
N SER A 698 29.50 28.14 -7.39
CA SER A 698 30.17 29.40 -7.07
C SER A 698 29.45 30.21 -5.99
N GLY A 699 28.16 29.94 -5.75
CA GLY A 699 27.32 30.73 -4.87
C GLY A 699 26.01 31.18 -5.51
N GLY A 700 25.01 31.37 -4.66
CA GLY A 700 23.66 31.79 -5.03
C GLY A 700 22.83 32.16 -3.81
N GLY A 701 21.68 32.77 -4.06
CA GLY A 701 20.65 32.99 -3.05
C GLY A 701 19.41 32.15 -3.34
N PHE A 702 18.82 31.54 -2.32
CA PHE A 702 17.58 30.77 -2.44
C PHE A 702 16.57 31.28 -1.42
N GLN A 703 15.35 31.54 -1.88
CA GLN A 703 14.23 31.94 -1.03
C GLN A 703 13.14 30.88 -1.11
N LEU A 704 12.57 30.54 0.03
CA LEU A 704 11.33 29.78 0.11
C LEU A 704 10.17 30.77 0.19
N VAL A 705 9.21 30.68 -0.73
CA VAL A 705 8.12 31.64 -0.88
C VAL A 705 6.78 30.92 -0.75
N SER A 706 5.92 31.40 0.15
CA SER A 706 4.57 30.86 0.36
C SER A 706 3.65 31.07 -0.86
N PRO A 707 2.52 30.34 -0.97
CA PRO A 707 1.54 30.52 -2.05
C PRO A 707 0.93 31.93 -2.12
N THR A 708 0.95 32.67 -1.00
CA THR A 708 0.50 34.07 -0.95
C THR A 708 1.57 35.09 -1.39
N GLY A 709 2.78 34.62 -1.70
CA GLY A 709 3.91 35.44 -2.16
C GLY A 709 4.80 36.00 -1.05
N ILE A 710 4.66 35.55 0.19
CA ILE A 710 5.52 35.95 1.32
C ILE A 710 6.79 35.10 1.31
N VAL A 711 7.97 35.73 1.38
CA VAL A 711 9.27 35.05 1.60
C VAL A 711 9.31 34.56 3.05
N VAL A 712 9.46 33.25 3.24
CA VAL A 712 9.41 32.58 4.53
C VAL A 712 10.80 32.32 5.11
N ASP A 713 11.74 31.93 4.26
CA ASP A 713 13.14 31.70 4.64
C ASP A 713 14.07 31.98 3.47
N THR A 714 15.32 32.33 3.76
CA THR A 714 16.34 32.64 2.75
C THR A 714 17.71 32.09 3.16
N ILE A 715 18.46 31.62 2.17
CA ILE A 715 19.87 31.26 2.32
C ILE A 715 20.70 31.93 1.23
N VAL A 716 21.85 32.51 1.59
CA VAL A 716 22.83 33.05 0.64
C VAL A 716 24.22 32.51 0.93
N TYR A 717 24.87 31.89 -0.05
CA TYR A 717 26.20 31.29 0.09
C TYR A 717 27.13 31.66 -1.06
N GLY A 718 28.44 31.58 -0.81
CA GLY A 718 29.48 31.86 -1.80
C GLY A 718 29.36 33.27 -2.41
N ASP A 719 29.47 33.35 -3.73
CA ASP A 719 29.34 34.58 -4.53
C ASP A 719 27.86 35.04 -4.72
N GLY A 720 26.90 34.54 -3.93
CA GLY A 720 25.51 34.97 -3.99
C GLY A 720 25.31 36.44 -3.56
N ASP A 721 24.32 37.14 -4.13
CA ASP A 721 23.99 38.53 -3.74
C ASP A 721 23.41 38.56 -2.32
N PRO A 722 24.09 39.18 -1.34
CA PRO A 722 23.60 39.26 0.03
C PRO A 722 22.44 40.24 0.22
N ASN A 723 22.05 41.00 -0.82
CA ASN A 723 21.01 42.04 -0.73
C ASN A 723 19.62 41.56 -1.19
N ILE A 724 19.32 40.27 -1.04
CA ILE A 724 17.99 39.72 -1.32
C ILE A 724 17.07 39.78 -0.08
N GLU A 725 15.76 39.81 -0.30
CA GLU A 725 14.76 39.84 0.78
C GLU A 725 14.91 38.59 1.68
N GLY A 726 14.72 38.75 2.99
CA GLY A 726 14.84 37.65 3.94
C GLY A 726 16.28 37.24 4.28
N TRP A 727 17.33 37.96 3.85
CA TRP A 727 18.71 37.73 4.29
C TRP A 727 19.34 38.99 4.90
N THR A 728 20.17 38.81 5.93
CA THR A 728 20.88 39.89 6.63
C THR A 728 22.37 39.58 6.77
N GLY A 729 23.21 40.46 6.24
CA GLY A 729 24.66 40.39 6.38
C GLY A 729 25.36 39.75 5.18
N PRO A 730 26.64 39.33 5.31
CA PRO A 730 27.37 38.70 4.20
C PRO A 730 26.79 37.33 3.84
N SER A 731 27.17 36.83 2.67
CA SER A 731 26.93 35.43 2.29
C SER A 731 27.78 34.47 3.14
N ILE A 732 27.32 33.22 3.25
CA ILE A 732 28.06 32.14 3.91
C ILE A 732 29.39 31.95 3.18
N THR A 733 30.50 31.94 3.93
CA THR A 733 31.85 31.77 3.38
C THR A 733 32.43 30.41 3.80
N PRO A 734 32.48 29.41 2.90
CA PRO A 734 33.11 28.12 3.20
C PRO A 734 34.59 28.25 3.62
N PRO A 735 35.17 27.27 4.34
CA PRO A 735 36.53 27.38 4.81
C PRO A 735 37.53 27.33 3.64
N SER A 736 38.52 28.21 3.67
CA SER A 736 39.50 28.40 2.56
C SER A 736 40.34 27.17 2.19
N SER A 737 40.30 26.11 2.98
CA SER A 737 41.07 24.86 2.79
C SER A 737 40.26 23.69 2.23
N SER A 738 38.94 23.83 2.05
CA SER A 738 38.08 22.79 1.47
C SER A 738 37.55 23.24 0.10
N GLY A 739 37.72 22.40 -0.92
CA GLY A 739 36.92 22.54 -2.14
C GLY A 739 35.42 22.38 -1.83
N PRO A 740 34.52 22.99 -2.60
CA PRO A 740 33.08 22.94 -2.35
C PRO A 740 32.50 21.52 -2.50
N VAL A 741 33.17 20.67 -3.28
CA VAL A 741 32.70 19.31 -3.59
C VAL A 741 32.42 18.50 -2.32
N GLY A 742 31.16 18.07 -2.20
CA GLY A 742 30.67 17.23 -1.10
C GLY A 742 30.64 17.92 0.27
N LEU A 743 30.73 19.26 0.32
CA LEU A 743 30.61 20.03 1.57
C LEU A 743 29.14 20.28 1.89
N ILE A 744 28.70 19.78 3.04
CA ILE A 744 27.35 20.00 3.56
C ILE A 744 27.39 21.19 4.51
N MET A 745 26.77 22.29 4.10
CA MET A 745 26.50 23.44 4.94
C MET A 745 25.19 23.19 5.68
N MET A 746 25.15 23.53 6.97
CA MET A 746 23.98 23.25 7.80
C MET A 746 23.77 24.36 8.81
N ARG A 747 22.49 24.56 9.16
CA ARG A 747 22.07 25.50 10.18
C ARG A 747 22.34 24.93 11.58
N GLY A 748 22.95 25.74 12.44
CA GLY A 748 23.39 25.33 13.76
C GLY A 748 24.42 24.19 13.70
N ASP A 749 24.40 23.34 14.71
CA ASP A 749 25.25 22.15 14.79
C ASP A 749 24.63 20.91 14.12
N GLY A 750 23.45 21.05 13.51
CA GLY A 750 22.68 19.94 12.93
C GLY A 750 21.91 19.07 13.93
N CYS A 751 22.02 19.34 15.23
CA CYS A 751 21.52 18.46 16.29
C CYS A 751 20.32 19.01 17.06
N ALA A 752 19.74 20.11 16.59
CA ALA A 752 18.51 20.65 17.17
C ALA A 752 17.37 19.61 17.11
N SER A 753 16.92 19.19 18.30
CA SER A 753 15.82 18.23 18.50
C SER A 753 14.46 18.89 18.65
N THR A 754 14.44 20.21 18.88
CA THR A 754 13.22 21.02 18.88
C THR A 754 13.32 22.11 17.83
N PRO A 755 12.23 22.43 17.14
CA PRO A 755 12.19 23.53 16.18
C PRO A 755 12.79 24.86 16.67
N ASP A 756 12.47 25.26 17.91
CA ASP A 756 12.97 26.50 18.53
C ASP A 756 14.48 26.53 18.77
N ALA A 757 15.17 25.39 18.64
CA ALA A 757 16.60 25.26 18.84
C ALA A 757 17.41 25.44 17.54
N ILE A 758 16.76 25.47 16.36
CA ILE A 758 17.44 25.79 15.11
C ILE A 758 17.62 27.31 15.03
N PRO A 759 18.86 27.82 14.91
CA PRO A 759 19.09 29.25 14.78
C PRO A 759 18.50 29.77 13.46
N ASP A 760 17.77 30.88 13.55
CA ASP A 760 17.15 31.57 12.42
C ASP A 760 17.27 33.09 12.57
N THR A 761 18.47 33.59 12.32
CA THR A 761 18.76 35.02 12.28
C THR A 761 18.83 35.56 10.85
N ASP A 762 18.45 34.72 9.87
CA ASP A 762 18.57 35.00 8.43
C ASP A 762 19.98 35.47 8.06
N SER A 763 21.03 34.86 8.64
CA SER A 763 22.40 35.31 8.44
C SER A 763 23.41 34.17 8.33
N ALA A 764 24.60 34.47 7.78
CA ALA A 764 25.67 33.49 7.63
C ALA A 764 26.09 32.85 8.97
N ALA A 765 25.91 33.54 10.10
CA ALA A 765 26.25 33.03 11.42
C ALA A 765 25.45 31.77 11.80
N ASP A 766 24.24 31.61 11.26
CA ASP A 766 23.42 30.43 11.50
C ASP A 766 24.03 29.18 10.85
N TRP A 767 24.83 29.35 9.79
CA TRP A 767 25.38 28.27 8.97
C TRP A 767 26.87 28.03 9.20
N GLU A 768 27.59 28.99 9.80
CA GLU A 768 29.03 28.94 10.08
C GLU A 768 29.34 28.35 11.48
N VAL A 769 28.61 27.31 11.87
CA VAL A 769 28.74 26.64 13.18
C VAL A 769 29.44 25.29 13.05
N ARG A 770 28.90 24.39 12.23
CA ARG A 770 29.45 23.05 11.95
C ARG A 770 29.21 22.72 10.49
N TRP A 771 30.20 22.09 9.84
CA TRP A 771 30.07 21.58 8.48
C TRP A 771 30.47 20.12 8.41
N LEU A 772 29.86 19.40 7.47
CA LEU A 772 30.12 17.97 7.26
C LEU A 772 30.60 17.74 5.83
N ARG A 773 31.28 16.61 5.63
CA ARG A 773 31.47 16.06 4.30
C ARG A 773 30.44 14.96 4.05
N MET A 774 30.14 14.73 2.77
CA MET A 774 29.38 13.57 2.33
C MET A 774 29.92 12.28 2.97
N GLY A 775 29.02 11.47 3.52
CA GLY A 775 29.35 10.23 4.25
C GLY A 775 29.89 10.42 5.68
N ALA A 776 30.08 11.66 6.16
CA ALA A 776 30.48 11.91 7.54
C ALA A 776 29.33 11.66 8.52
N SER A 777 29.66 11.29 9.75
CA SER A 777 28.71 11.12 10.84
C SER A 777 28.14 12.44 11.34
N LEU A 778 26.92 12.36 11.85
CA LEU A 778 26.28 13.40 12.63
C LEU A 778 25.65 12.77 13.87
N PHE A 779 26.41 12.75 14.96
CA PHE A 779 25.91 12.24 16.23
C PHE A 779 25.39 13.37 17.13
N CYS A 780 24.15 13.23 17.58
CA CYS A 780 23.42 14.27 18.32
C CYS A 780 23.10 13.91 19.78
N ASP A 781 23.67 12.82 20.30
CA ASP A 781 23.55 12.41 21.70
C ASP A 781 24.48 13.20 22.65
N GLY A 782 25.40 14.02 22.10
CA GLY A 782 26.40 14.78 22.84
C GLY A 782 27.50 13.94 23.51
N GLY A 783 27.46 12.61 23.40
CA GLY A 783 28.44 11.67 23.96
C GLY A 783 28.51 11.62 25.50
N VAL A 784 27.66 12.36 26.23
CA VAL A 784 27.72 12.44 27.71
C VAL A 784 26.99 11.25 28.34
N PHE A 785 27.59 10.64 29.36
CA PHE A 785 26.99 9.54 30.10
C PHE A 785 27.19 9.67 31.61
N SER A 786 26.26 9.09 32.36
CA SER A 786 26.30 8.92 33.82
C SER A 786 25.68 7.57 34.16
N THR A 787 26.49 6.65 34.69
CA THR A 787 26.08 5.25 34.92
C THR A 787 26.79 4.64 36.12
N THR A 788 26.55 3.36 36.41
CA THR A 788 27.27 2.57 37.42
C THR A 788 27.91 1.36 36.76
N GLY A 789 29.20 1.15 37.01
CA GLY A 789 29.94 0.03 36.43
C GLY A 789 31.28 -0.19 37.09
N ASN A 790 32.13 -0.96 36.43
CA ASN A 790 33.52 -1.17 36.83
C ASN A 790 34.46 -0.62 35.76
N VAL A 791 35.46 0.18 36.17
CA VAL A 791 36.58 0.59 35.31
C VAL A 791 37.85 -0.07 35.83
N THR A 792 38.46 -0.91 35.00
CA THR A 792 39.72 -1.58 35.28
C THR A 792 40.80 -1.06 34.33
N THR A 793 41.91 -0.59 34.88
CA THR A 793 43.04 -0.08 34.07
C THR A 793 44.12 -1.14 33.91
N SER A 794 44.68 -1.27 32.70
CA SER A 794 45.88 -2.07 32.43
C SER A 794 46.92 -1.25 31.67
N ILE A 795 48.20 -1.47 31.97
CA ILE A 795 49.31 -0.68 31.42
C ILE A 795 50.33 -1.63 30.80
N SER A 796 50.69 -1.38 29.55
CA SER A 796 51.76 -2.08 28.85
C SER A 796 53.10 -1.32 28.95
N PRO A 797 54.28 -1.97 28.95
CA PRO A 797 54.49 -3.42 28.98
C PRO A 797 54.23 -4.00 30.38
N GLY A 798 53.85 -5.27 30.44
CA GLY A 798 53.41 -5.95 31.65
C GLY A 798 52.49 -7.10 31.27
N HIS A 799 51.43 -7.30 32.05
CA HIS A 799 50.42 -8.35 31.81
C HIS A 799 49.28 -7.91 30.86
N ALA A 800 49.34 -6.72 30.28
CA ALA A 800 48.27 -6.14 29.46
C ALA A 800 47.80 -7.02 28.29
N LEU A 801 48.71 -7.80 27.67
CA LEU A 801 48.35 -8.78 26.65
C LEU A 801 47.43 -9.87 27.22
N GLY A 802 47.74 -10.36 28.43
CA GLY A 802 46.94 -11.38 29.10
C GLY A 802 45.61 -10.87 29.59
N ASP A 803 45.57 -9.64 30.10
CA ASP A 803 44.32 -9.00 30.54
C ASP A 803 43.35 -8.87 29.35
N LEU A 804 43.83 -8.43 28.18
CA LEU A 804 43.02 -8.33 26.97
C LEU A 804 42.60 -9.71 26.42
N VAL A 805 43.50 -10.70 26.40
CA VAL A 805 43.13 -12.08 26.00
C VAL A 805 42.07 -12.66 26.94
N GLN A 806 42.17 -12.41 28.25
CA GLN A 806 41.16 -12.83 29.22
C GLN A 806 39.82 -12.15 28.94
N TRP A 807 39.82 -10.86 28.64
CA TRP A 807 38.62 -10.10 28.30
C TRP A 807 37.93 -10.62 27.04
N ILE A 808 38.68 -10.94 25.97
CA ILE A 808 38.16 -11.56 24.73
C ILE A 808 37.61 -12.96 25.01
N ASN A 809 38.31 -13.76 25.82
CA ASN A 809 37.87 -15.13 26.14
C ASN A 809 36.59 -15.18 26.98
N ALA A 810 36.22 -14.09 27.64
CA ALA A 810 34.97 -13.98 28.39
C ALA A 810 33.75 -13.66 27.52
N ALA A 811 33.92 -13.45 26.21
CA ALA A 811 32.81 -13.17 25.30
C ALA A 811 31.88 -14.37 25.12
N GLU A 812 30.58 -14.11 25.12
CA GLU A 812 29.51 -15.11 25.03
C GLU A 812 28.63 -14.94 23.78
N SER A 813 28.44 -13.71 23.28
CA SER A 813 27.57 -13.42 22.13
C SER A 813 28.28 -12.72 20.99
N GLU A 814 28.94 -11.58 21.24
CA GLU A 814 29.53 -10.76 20.17
C GLU A 814 30.79 -10.00 20.59
N ILE A 815 31.67 -9.70 19.63
CA ILE A 815 32.81 -8.80 19.79
C ILE A 815 32.93 -7.91 18.55
N HIS A 816 32.89 -6.60 18.76
CA HIS A 816 33.25 -5.59 17.75
C HIS A 816 34.64 -5.05 18.05
N VAL A 817 35.49 -4.88 17.02
CA VAL A 817 36.88 -4.44 17.18
C VAL A 817 37.25 -3.43 16.10
N HIS A 818 37.65 -2.22 16.50
CA HIS A 818 38.12 -1.17 15.60
C HIS A 818 39.58 -0.84 15.89
N LEU A 819 40.43 -0.99 14.88
CA LEU A 819 41.88 -0.84 15.03
C LEU A 819 42.51 -0.19 13.80
N TYR A 820 43.41 0.75 14.04
CA TYR A 820 44.33 1.23 13.01
C TYR A 820 45.30 0.14 12.54
N GLU A 821 45.86 -0.68 13.45
CA GLU A 821 46.83 -1.72 13.06
C GLU A 821 46.63 -3.01 13.89
N LEU A 822 46.52 -4.16 13.21
CA LEU A 822 46.41 -5.48 13.83
C LEU A 822 47.51 -6.42 13.30
N THR A 823 48.53 -6.68 14.11
CA THR A 823 49.64 -7.58 13.77
C THR A 823 49.98 -8.59 14.87
N SER A 824 49.21 -8.63 15.96
CA SER A 824 49.36 -9.64 17.02
C SER A 824 48.70 -10.96 16.63
N TYR A 825 49.50 -12.03 16.61
CA TYR A 825 49.01 -13.39 16.37
C TYR A 825 48.26 -13.96 17.58
N GLU A 826 48.61 -13.52 18.78
CA GLU A 826 47.99 -13.94 20.04
C GLU A 826 46.55 -13.43 20.13
N LEU A 827 46.33 -12.14 19.83
CA LEU A 827 45.01 -11.53 19.84
C LEU A 827 44.14 -12.01 18.69
N SER A 828 44.70 -12.21 17.49
CA SER A 828 43.95 -12.81 16.38
C SER A 828 43.54 -14.26 16.67
N ARG A 829 44.36 -15.02 17.40
CA ARG A 829 43.97 -16.34 17.87
C ARG A 829 42.87 -16.28 18.93
N ALA A 830 42.91 -15.32 19.85
CA ALA A 830 41.85 -15.14 20.84
C ALA A 830 40.48 -14.87 20.18
N LEU A 831 40.45 -14.02 19.14
CA LEU A 831 39.23 -13.80 18.34
C LEU A 831 38.75 -15.06 17.62
N ARG A 832 39.66 -15.84 16.99
CA ARG A 832 39.29 -17.13 16.38
C ARG A 832 38.74 -18.12 17.39
N ASN A 833 39.27 -18.15 18.61
CA ASN A 833 38.72 -18.98 19.67
C ASN A 833 37.33 -18.50 20.12
N ALA A 834 37.00 -17.21 19.96
CA ALA A 834 35.65 -16.71 20.20
C ALA A 834 34.68 -17.19 19.09
N LEU A 835 35.08 -17.08 17.83
CA LEU A 835 34.34 -17.65 16.68
C LEU A 835 34.10 -19.16 16.85
N ASP A 836 35.12 -19.92 17.27
CA ASP A 836 35.01 -21.36 17.56
C ASP A 836 33.97 -21.66 18.66
N ARG A 837 33.69 -20.71 19.56
CA ARG A 837 32.65 -20.81 20.60
C ARG A 837 31.27 -20.36 20.12
N GLY A 838 31.14 -19.85 18.90
CA GLY A 838 29.90 -19.30 18.35
C GLY A 838 29.66 -17.82 18.65
N VAL A 839 30.69 -17.10 19.11
CA VAL A 839 30.63 -15.63 19.30
C VAL A 839 30.75 -14.95 17.94
N GLU A 840 29.87 -14.01 17.64
CA GLU A 840 29.97 -13.18 16.43
C GLU A 840 31.12 -12.19 16.56
N VAL A 841 31.95 -12.07 15.52
CA VAL A 841 33.12 -11.17 15.56
C VAL A 841 33.12 -10.26 14.35
N THR A 842 33.09 -8.95 14.60
CA THR A 842 33.22 -7.89 13.61
C THR A 842 34.52 -7.12 13.84
N VAL A 843 35.33 -6.97 12.80
CA VAL A 843 36.62 -6.28 12.86
C VAL A 843 36.72 -5.24 11.76
N LEU A 844 36.85 -3.97 12.11
CA LEU A 844 37.14 -2.87 11.21
C LEU A 844 38.61 -2.45 11.33
N LEU A 845 39.33 -2.48 10.22
CA LEU A 845 40.76 -2.18 10.14
C LEU A 845 41.04 -1.01 9.19
N GLU A 846 42.12 -0.28 9.42
CA GLU A 846 42.61 0.72 8.46
C GLU A 846 43.26 0.05 7.23
N GLY A 847 42.79 0.40 6.02
CA GLY A 847 43.35 -0.09 4.76
C GLY A 847 44.72 0.51 4.39
N GLY A 848 45.02 1.72 4.88
CA GLY A 848 46.21 2.50 4.54
C GLY A 848 47.14 2.83 5.72
N VAL A 849 47.65 1.83 6.44
CA VAL A 849 48.52 2.06 7.61
C VAL A 849 49.85 2.72 7.25
N TYR A 850 50.07 3.96 7.73
CA TYR A 850 51.33 4.68 7.60
C TYR A 850 52.39 4.13 8.57
N SER A 851 53.29 3.27 8.09
CA SER A 851 54.43 2.77 8.88
C SER A 851 55.72 2.67 8.06
N SER A 852 56.88 2.86 8.71
CA SER A 852 58.21 2.75 8.09
C SER A 852 58.68 1.30 7.88
N TYR A 853 57.90 0.33 8.35
CA TYR A 853 58.11 -1.11 8.25
C TYR A 853 56.80 -1.71 7.75
N ASP A 854 56.60 -1.74 6.43
CA ASP A 854 55.33 -2.06 5.78
C ASP A 854 54.76 -3.42 6.23
N ASN A 855 53.96 -3.39 7.30
CA ASN A 855 53.35 -4.53 7.99
C ASN A 855 51.98 -4.89 7.42
N MET A 856 51.54 -4.25 6.33
CA MET A 856 50.21 -4.46 5.76
C MET A 856 49.99 -5.92 5.33
N ALA A 857 51.04 -6.62 4.90
CA ALA A 857 50.96 -8.05 4.60
C ALA A 857 50.54 -8.90 5.83
N VAL A 858 50.96 -8.54 7.05
CA VAL A 858 50.57 -9.27 8.26
C VAL A 858 49.11 -8.97 8.62
N SER A 859 48.71 -7.70 8.59
CA SER A 859 47.33 -7.29 8.87
C SER A 859 46.33 -7.93 7.91
N ARG A 860 46.62 -7.89 6.60
CA ARG A 860 45.84 -8.57 5.55
C ARG A 860 45.81 -10.08 5.72
N GLY A 861 46.92 -10.67 6.15
CA GLY A 861 47.01 -12.10 6.46
C GLY A 861 46.13 -12.50 7.64
N ILE A 862 46.15 -11.72 8.72
CA ILE A 862 45.27 -11.92 9.88
C ILE A 862 43.80 -11.71 9.50
N ALA A 863 43.49 -10.67 8.70
CA ALA A 863 42.16 -10.44 8.15
C ALA A 863 41.66 -11.66 7.36
N SER A 864 42.52 -12.25 6.51
CA SER A 864 42.23 -13.49 5.79
C SER A 864 41.95 -14.66 6.74
N ASP A 865 42.76 -14.84 7.78
CA ASP A 865 42.57 -15.90 8.78
C ASP A 865 41.26 -15.73 9.58
N LEU A 866 40.88 -14.50 9.92
CA LEU A 866 39.65 -14.17 10.65
C LEU A 866 38.41 -14.34 9.77
N HIS A 867 38.44 -13.82 8.54
CA HIS A 867 37.38 -13.99 7.55
C HIS A 867 37.14 -15.48 7.26
N THR A 868 38.21 -16.25 7.08
CA THR A 868 38.13 -17.71 6.88
C THR A 868 37.52 -18.44 8.08
N ALA A 869 37.69 -17.90 9.29
CA ALA A 869 37.10 -18.42 10.52
C ALA A 869 35.64 -17.98 10.75
N GLY A 870 35.08 -17.12 9.89
CA GLY A 870 33.69 -16.66 9.95
C GLY A 870 33.48 -15.27 10.55
N ALA A 871 34.54 -14.48 10.78
CA ALA A 871 34.39 -13.08 11.18
C ALA A 871 33.92 -12.19 10.02
N THR A 872 33.15 -11.16 10.36
CA THR A 872 32.94 -10.01 9.49
C THR A 872 34.18 -9.14 9.56
N VAL A 873 34.91 -9.01 8.46
CA VAL A 873 36.14 -8.20 8.39
C VAL A 873 35.92 -7.07 7.40
N LEU A 874 36.19 -5.84 7.85
CA LEU A 874 35.96 -4.60 7.13
C LEU A 874 37.24 -3.77 7.09
N TRP A 875 37.38 -2.97 6.04
CA TRP A 875 38.44 -1.99 5.88
C TRP A 875 37.85 -0.59 5.78
N MET A 876 38.43 0.36 6.52
CA MET A 876 38.27 1.78 6.18
C MET A 876 39.29 2.11 5.07
N VAL A 877 38.79 2.61 3.94
CA VAL A 877 39.57 2.85 2.72
C VAL A 877 39.25 4.22 2.12
N GLU A 878 40.14 4.71 1.28
CA GLU A 878 39.78 5.79 0.35
C GLU A 878 38.92 5.20 -0.77
N PRO A 879 37.74 5.76 -1.09
CA PRO A 879 36.89 5.28 -2.16
C PRO A 879 37.66 5.09 -3.49
N PRO A 880 37.48 3.95 -4.18
CA PRO A 880 38.41 3.51 -5.24
C PRO A 880 38.26 4.23 -6.59
N SER A 881 37.26 5.10 -6.77
CA SER A 881 36.93 5.69 -8.07
C SER A 881 37.21 7.19 -8.13
N SER A 882 37.67 7.68 -9.28
CA SER A 882 37.81 9.13 -9.53
C SER A 882 36.46 9.86 -9.66
N THR A 883 35.36 9.14 -9.53
CA THR A 883 33.98 9.64 -9.63
C THR A 883 33.20 9.48 -8.33
N SER A 884 33.85 9.00 -7.26
CA SER A 884 33.29 8.88 -5.91
C SER A 884 33.78 10.06 -5.06
N PRO A 885 33.00 10.47 -4.04
CA PRO A 885 33.44 11.52 -3.12
C PRO A 885 34.73 11.10 -2.40
N GLU A 886 35.57 12.08 -2.04
CA GLU A 886 36.67 11.84 -1.11
C GLU A 886 36.13 11.30 0.21
N SER A 887 36.87 10.41 0.86
CA SER A 887 36.49 9.90 2.17
C SER A 887 36.30 11.07 3.16
N PRO A 888 35.22 11.09 3.96
CA PRO A 888 35.06 12.07 5.03
C PRO A 888 36.15 11.93 6.10
N TYR A 889 36.78 10.76 6.18
CA TYR A 889 37.81 10.43 7.16
C TYR A 889 39.10 9.98 6.48
N LYS A 890 40.23 10.48 6.98
CA LYS A 890 41.53 10.12 6.44
C LYS A 890 42.00 8.73 6.88
N TYR A 891 41.60 8.30 8.07
CA TYR A 891 41.96 7.00 8.64
C TYR A 891 41.08 6.69 9.85
N ILE A 892 40.92 5.40 10.17
CA ILE A 892 40.41 4.95 11.47
C ILE A 892 41.57 4.82 12.46
N HIS A 893 41.65 5.74 13.43
CA HIS A 893 42.72 5.71 14.44
C HIS A 893 42.24 5.31 15.85
N SER A 894 41.00 4.88 16.00
CA SER A 894 40.51 4.29 17.25
C SER A 894 41.23 2.96 17.55
N LYS A 895 41.32 2.62 18.85
CA LYS A 895 41.68 1.27 19.33
C LYS A 895 40.67 0.93 20.40
N VAL A 896 39.53 0.44 19.94
CA VAL A 896 38.35 0.20 20.76
C VAL A 896 37.75 -1.15 20.40
N ALA A 897 37.22 -1.84 21.40
CA ALA A 897 36.45 -3.05 21.20
C ALA A 897 35.27 -3.07 22.17
N VAL A 898 34.15 -3.62 21.73
CA VAL A 898 32.96 -3.86 22.56
C VAL A 898 32.70 -5.36 22.60
N ARG A 899 32.39 -5.89 23.78
CA ARG A 899 32.08 -7.30 24.03
C ARG A 899 30.69 -7.41 24.62
N ASP A 900 29.89 -8.32 24.05
CA ASP A 900 28.55 -8.71 24.50
C ASP A 900 27.65 -7.50 24.79
N SER A 901 27.80 -6.41 24.03
CA SER A 901 27.03 -5.18 24.22
C SER A 901 27.08 -4.58 25.65
N SER A 902 28.05 -5.01 26.48
CA SER A 902 28.05 -4.76 27.93
C SER A 902 29.41 -4.42 28.52
N SER A 903 30.50 -4.59 27.78
CA SER A 903 31.85 -4.24 28.22
C SER A 903 32.64 -3.62 27.08
N VAL A 904 33.48 -2.64 27.40
CA VAL A 904 34.30 -1.89 26.45
C VAL A 904 35.77 -2.03 26.80
N TRP A 905 36.61 -2.26 25.80
CA TRP A 905 38.06 -2.06 25.88
C TRP A 905 38.45 -0.83 25.05
N MET A 906 39.21 0.10 25.61
CA MET A 906 39.78 1.25 24.90
C MET A 906 41.26 1.41 25.23
N SER A 907 42.07 1.79 24.25
CA SER A 907 43.53 1.88 24.44
C SER A 907 44.21 2.97 23.61
N SER A 908 45.39 3.41 24.06
CA SER A 908 46.31 4.19 23.23
C SER A 908 47.07 3.34 22.21
N GLY A 909 47.24 2.05 22.50
CA GLY A 909 48.08 1.11 21.74
C GLY A 909 47.30 0.25 20.74
N ASN A 910 47.88 0.02 19.56
CA ASN A 910 47.38 -0.91 18.54
C ASN A 910 47.57 -2.38 18.96
N TRP A 911 46.88 -3.32 18.32
CA TRP A 911 47.07 -4.75 18.58
C TRP A 911 48.31 -5.28 17.86
N LYS A 912 49.47 -4.95 18.41
CA LYS A 912 50.80 -5.32 17.89
C LYS A 912 51.78 -5.60 19.03
N SER A 913 52.82 -6.37 18.73
CA SER A 913 53.81 -6.80 19.73
C SER A 913 54.57 -5.66 20.42
N SER A 914 54.64 -4.46 19.82
CA SER A 914 55.22 -3.30 20.49
C SER A 914 54.28 -2.66 21.51
N SER A 915 52.96 -2.76 21.35
CA SER A 915 51.97 -2.24 22.31
C SER A 915 51.49 -3.31 23.29
N PHE A 916 51.52 -4.58 22.92
CA PHE A 916 51.18 -5.73 23.77
C PHE A 916 52.28 -6.81 23.65
N PRO A 917 53.48 -6.58 24.20
CA PRO A 917 54.56 -7.56 24.17
C PRO A 917 54.25 -8.74 25.10
N LEU A 918 54.89 -9.88 24.83
CA LEU A 918 54.91 -11.01 25.77
C LEU A 918 55.59 -10.61 27.09
N ASP A 919 55.22 -11.31 28.18
CA ASP A 919 55.77 -11.07 29.52
C ASP A 919 57.31 -11.07 29.51
N GLY A 920 57.90 -9.99 30.04
CA GLY A 920 59.36 -9.83 30.13
C GLY A 920 60.04 -9.24 28.89
N TYR A 921 59.31 -8.95 27.81
CA TYR A 921 59.81 -8.23 26.65
C TYR A 921 59.58 -6.71 26.76
N SER A 922 60.44 -5.92 26.13
CA SER A 922 60.30 -4.47 26.06
C SER A 922 59.22 -4.07 25.05
N GLY A 923 58.40 -3.07 25.39
CA GLY A 923 57.40 -2.47 24.50
C GLY A 923 57.18 -1.00 24.80
N ASN A 924 56.21 -0.42 24.09
CA ASN A 924 55.69 0.93 24.27
C ASN A 924 54.92 1.02 25.59
N ARG A 925 54.84 2.23 26.14
CA ARG A 925 53.94 2.52 27.26
C ARG A 925 52.58 2.88 26.72
N ASP A 926 51.63 1.96 26.84
CA ASP A 926 50.26 2.14 26.39
C ASP A 926 49.30 1.93 27.56
N TRP A 927 48.25 2.73 27.58
CA TRP A 927 47.18 2.67 28.58
C TRP A 927 45.98 1.97 27.98
N SER A 928 45.41 1.02 28.71
CA SER A 928 44.15 0.37 28.39
C SER A 928 43.16 0.52 29.53
N VAL A 929 41.89 0.69 29.20
CA VAL A 929 40.77 0.66 30.14
C VAL A 929 39.76 -0.38 29.69
N PHE A 930 39.28 -1.16 30.66
CA PHE A 930 38.15 -2.06 30.52
C PHE A 930 37.00 -1.46 31.31
N ILE A 931 35.86 -1.25 30.67
CA ILE A 931 34.69 -0.61 31.26
C ILE A 931 33.52 -1.58 31.17
N ASP A 932 33.16 -2.20 32.29
CA ASP A 932 31.99 -3.06 32.38
C ASP A 932 30.76 -2.20 32.71
N SER A 933 30.02 -1.84 31.65
CA SER A 933 28.81 -1.03 31.70
C SER A 933 28.06 -1.17 30.38
N GLU A 934 26.79 -1.59 30.46
CA GLU A 934 25.90 -1.69 29.30
C GLU A 934 25.69 -0.34 28.62
N ASP A 935 25.38 0.71 29.39
CA ASP A 935 25.15 2.05 28.83
C ASP A 935 26.34 2.58 28.00
N ILE A 936 27.58 2.43 28.52
CA ILE A 936 28.79 2.88 27.82
C ILE A 936 29.08 1.97 26.62
N ALA A 937 28.88 0.66 26.76
CA ALA A 937 29.06 -0.28 25.66
C ALA A 937 28.11 0.02 24.49
N GLN A 938 26.84 0.30 24.76
CA GLN A 938 25.88 0.72 23.74
C GLN A 938 26.26 2.05 23.09
N LEU A 939 26.69 3.04 23.87
CA LEU A 939 27.14 4.34 23.34
C LEU A 939 28.36 4.21 22.42
N VAL A 940 29.32 3.35 22.77
CA VAL A 940 30.51 3.10 21.94
C VAL A 940 30.14 2.28 20.72
N LEU A 941 29.29 1.26 20.89
CA LEU A 941 28.81 0.42 19.81
C LEU A 941 28.05 1.25 18.77
N SER A 942 27.30 2.28 19.16
CA SER A 942 26.61 3.16 18.20
C SER A 942 27.56 3.87 17.22
N ARG A 943 28.78 4.18 17.65
CA ARG A 943 29.85 4.71 16.78
C ARG A 943 30.45 3.61 15.93
N MET A 944 30.66 2.45 16.54
CA MET A 944 31.27 1.33 15.86
C MET A 944 30.39 0.82 14.72
N THR A 945 29.09 0.65 14.95
CA THR A 945 28.14 0.20 13.94
C THR A 945 27.96 1.20 12.80
N TRP A 946 28.16 2.50 13.05
CA TRP A 946 28.18 3.52 12.00
C TRP A 946 29.36 3.29 11.04
N ASP A 947 30.57 3.11 11.58
CA ASP A 947 31.76 2.85 10.74
C ASP A 947 31.80 1.42 10.18
N GLU A 948 30.94 0.50 10.65
CA GLU A 948 30.81 -0.85 10.11
C GLU A 948 29.82 -0.94 8.93
N ASN A 949 29.09 0.14 8.63
CA ASN A 949 28.08 0.16 7.58
C ASN A 949 28.73 0.19 6.18
N THR A 950 28.63 -0.92 5.44
CA THR A 950 29.16 -1.05 4.07
C THR A 950 28.39 -0.24 3.02
N SER A 951 27.29 0.41 3.37
CA SER A 951 26.65 1.42 2.51
C SER A 951 27.47 2.70 2.44
N HIS A 952 28.40 2.93 3.36
CA HIS A 952 29.35 4.04 3.28
C HIS A 952 30.52 3.66 2.37
N LEU A 953 30.77 4.43 1.31
CA LEU A 953 31.79 4.11 0.30
C LEU A 953 33.23 4.01 0.83
N HIS A 954 33.50 4.58 2.00
CA HIS A 954 34.81 4.48 2.67
C HIS A 954 34.95 3.21 3.52
N ILE A 955 33.96 2.31 3.52
CA ILE A 955 33.96 1.04 4.23
C ILE A 955 33.84 -0.11 3.21
N GLU A 956 34.88 -0.94 3.15
CA GLU A 956 34.97 -2.06 2.22
C GLU A 956 34.94 -3.40 2.99
N ALA A 957 34.05 -4.32 2.61
CA ALA A 957 34.10 -5.68 3.15
C ALA A 957 35.32 -6.44 2.62
N PHE A 958 35.99 -7.20 3.48
CA PHE A 958 37.17 -7.97 3.09
C PHE A 958 36.85 -8.95 1.95
N ASN A 959 37.56 -8.79 0.84
CA ASN A 959 37.53 -9.71 -0.28
C ASN A 959 38.87 -10.47 -0.38
N PRO A 960 38.89 -11.81 -0.20
CA PRO A 960 40.13 -12.59 -0.29
C PRO A 960 40.88 -12.43 -1.61
N MET A 961 40.18 -12.08 -2.70
CA MET A 961 40.72 -11.93 -4.05
C MET A 961 41.19 -10.51 -4.38
N ASP A 962 40.98 -9.54 -3.49
CA ASP A 962 41.41 -8.16 -3.72
C ASP A 962 42.94 -8.05 -3.71
N SER A 963 43.49 -7.29 -4.66
CA SER A 963 44.95 -7.18 -4.82
C SER A 963 45.64 -6.33 -3.74
N SER A 964 44.93 -5.31 -3.23
CA SER A 964 45.39 -4.32 -2.25
C SER A 964 45.09 -4.72 -0.81
N HIS A 965 43.87 -5.19 -0.54
CA HIS A 965 43.33 -5.45 0.80
C HIS A 965 42.96 -6.92 1.02
N GLY A 966 43.04 -7.77 -0.02
CA GLY A 966 42.74 -9.20 0.06
C GLY A 966 43.89 -10.06 0.60
N THR A 967 43.83 -11.37 0.41
CA THR A 967 44.81 -12.31 0.97
C THR A 967 46.20 -12.07 0.37
N PRO A 968 47.25 -11.86 1.18
CA PRO A 968 48.61 -11.66 0.66
C PRO A 968 49.12 -12.89 -0.10
N ASP A 969 49.86 -12.65 -1.19
CA ASP A 969 50.49 -13.72 -1.98
C ASP A 969 51.42 -14.58 -1.11
N GLY A 970 51.14 -15.89 -1.06
CA GLY A 970 51.93 -16.84 -0.29
C GLY A 970 51.74 -16.73 1.23
N TRP A 971 50.67 -16.07 1.70
CA TRP A 971 50.32 -16.06 3.12
C TRP A 971 50.17 -17.48 3.65
N VAL A 972 50.78 -17.73 4.80
CA VAL A 972 50.62 -18.97 5.56
C VAL A 972 50.32 -18.57 7.00
N THR A 973 49.15 -18.98 7.49
CA THR A 973 48.72 -18.78 8.88
C THR A 973 49.84 -19.19 9.85
N PRO A 974 50.39 -18.25 10.65
CA PRO A 974 51.46 -18.55 11.57
C PRO A 974 51.06 -19.56 12.65
N ILE A 975 52.03 -20.33 13.13
CA ILE A 975 51.80 -21.39 14.12
C ILE A 975 51.27 -20.79 15.43
N ASP A 976 50.22 -21.42 15.93
CA ASP A 976 49.40 -21.14 17.11
C ASP A 976 50.22 -20.90 18.41
N ARG A 977 50.26 -19.66 18.93
CA ARG A 977 51.09 -19.25 20.10
C ARG A 977 50.31 -18.64 21.28
N LEU A 978 49.13 -19.15 21.63
CA LEU A 978 48.49 -18.73 22.89
C LEU A 978 49.20 -19.25 24.17
N LEU A 979 50.23 -20.09 24.04
CA LEU A 979 50.84 -20.84 25.15
C LEU A 979 51.69 -20.00 26.13
N GLU A 980 51.92 -18.70 25.87
CA GLU A 980 52.84 -17.85 26.66
C GLU A 980 52.20 -16.55 27.20
N VAL A 981 50.87 -16.52 27.37
CA VAL A 981 50.17 -15.33 27.86
C VAL A 981 49.65 -15.56 29.29
N SER A 982 50.03 -14.69 30.24
CA SER A 982 49.51 -14.70 31.62
C SER A 982 48.86 -13.36 31.95
N PRO A 983 47.58 -13.32 32.37
CA PRO A 983 46.95 -12.09 32.84
C PRO A 983 47.56 -11.64 34.18
N SER A 984 47.25 -10.41 34.56
CA SER A 984 47.61 -9.82 35.84
C SER A 984 47.12 -10.72 36.98
N PRO A 985 47.94 -10.98 38.02
CA PRO A 985 47.46 -11.66 39.21
C PRO A 985 46.28 -10.89 39.82
N ALA A 986 45.22 -11.61 40.20
CA ALA A 986 44.02 -11.00 40.76
C ALA A 986 44.35 -10.04 41.92
N GLY A 987 43.90 -8.79 41.82
CA GLY A 987 44.14 -7.72 42.81
C GLY A 987 45.39 -6.86 42.58
N VAL A 988 46.14 -7.07 41.48
CA VAL A 988 47.22 -6.17 41.05
C VAL A 988 46.69 -5.02 40.18
N GLU A 989 45.64 -5.28 39.40
CA GLU A 989 44.94 -4.24 38.65
C GLU A 989 44.17 -3.31 39.57
N THR A 990 44.08 -2.04 39.17
CA THR A 990 43.25 -1.06 39.86
C THR A 990 41.87 -1.07 39.22
N THR A 991 40.88 -1.62 39.94
CA THR A 991 39.47 -1.57 39.55
C THR A 991 38.73 -0.58 40.42
N HIS A 992 38.04 0.36 39.78
CA HIS A 992 37.11 1.28 40.42
C HIS A 992 35.68 0.82 40.13
N ALA A 993 34.93 0.48 41.18
CA ALA A 993 33.52 0.11 41.10
C ALA A 993 32.65 1.23 41.66
N GLY A 994 31.61 1.63 40.94
CA GLY A 994 30.67 2.66 41.39
C GLY A 994 30.15 3.53 40.25
N ALA A 995 29.75 4.76 40.59
CA ALA A 995 29.28 5.75 39.63
C ALA A 995 30.43 6.18 38.70
N ILE A 996 30.13 6.26 37.40
CA ILE A 996 31.02 6.68 36.33
C ILE A 996 30.30 7.76 35.55
N ASP A 997 30.90 8.96 35.50
CA ASP A 997 30.45 10.07 34.68
C ASP A 997 31.53 10.37 33.64
N GLY A 998 31.13 10.67 32.40
CA GLY A 998 32.09 10.95 31.35
C GLY A 998 31.46 11.44 30.05
N LYS A 999 32.33 11.71 29.07
CA LYS A 999 31.95 12.05 27.70
C LYS A 999 32.79 11.24 26.73
N LEU A 1000 32.14 10.50 25.84
CA LEU A 1000 32.79 9.86 24.70
C LEU A 1000 33.07 10.93 23.64
N LEU A 1001 34.34 11.10 23.29
CA LEU A 1001 34.77 12.02 22.23
C LEU A 1001 34.98 11.24 20.93
N THR A 1002 34.34 11.70 19.86
CA THR A 1002 34.42 11.12 18.51
C THR A 1002 35.04 12.13 17.57
N CYS A 1003 36.10 11.73 16.86
CA CYS A 1003 36.74 12.59 15.86
C CYS A 1003 36.20 12.28 14.46
N PRO A 1004 35.94 13.30 13.62
CA PRO A 1004 36.16 14.72 13.85
C PRO A 1004 34.98 15.46 14.53
N ASP A 1005 33.87 14.79 14.85
CA ASP A 1005 32.62 15.40 15.31
C ASP A 1005 32.77 16.40 16.45
N ASP A 1006 33.33 15.96 17.58
CA ASP A 1006 33.32 16.73 18.83
C ASP A 1006 34.63 16.64 19.63
N CYS A 1007 35.64 15.93 19.11
CA CYS A 1007 36.83 15.66 19.88
C CYS A 1007 37.70 16.90 20.13
N ILE A 1008 37.77 17.86 19.19
CA ILE A 1008 38.57 19.09 19.39
C ILE A 1008 37.90 20.00 20.43
N SER A 1009 36.62 20.30 20.28
CA SER A 1009 35.87 21.10 21.25
C SER A 1009 35.87 20.43 22.61
N GLY A 1010 35.59 19.12 22.68
CA GLY A 1010 35.60 18.36 23.92
C GLY A 1010 36.97 18.32 24.62
N LEU A 1011 38.08 18.22 23.88
CA LEU A 1011 39.43 18.30 24.47
C LEU A 1011 39.76 19.71 24.98
N VAL A 1012 39.37 20.75 24.25
CA VAL A 1012 39.55 22.15 24.69
C VAL A 1012 38.74 22.39 25.96
N ASP A 1013 37.47 21.99 25.99
CA ASP A 1013 36.60 22.11 27.16
C ASP A 1013 37.17 21.36 28.38
N LEU A 1014 37.74 20.17 28.18
CA LEU A 1014 38.40 19.39 29.24
C LEU A 1014 39.62 20.14 29.81
N ILE A 1015 40.42 20.77 28.96
CA ILE A 1015 41.60 21.55 29.39
C ILE A 1015 41.16 22.83 30.11
N ASP A 1016 40.22 23.57 29.53
CA ASP A 1016 39.75 24.85 30.06
C ASP A 1016 38.97 24.70 31.38
N SER A 1017 38.34 23.55 31.61
CA SER A 1017 37.63 23.23 32.86
C SER A 1017 38.53 22.74 34.01
N SER A 1018 39.84 22.57 33.78
CA SER A 1018 40.76 22.09 34.81
C SER A 1018 41.02 23.14 35.91
N GLU A 1019 40.83 22.77 37.18
CA GLU A 1019 41.01 23.69 38.32
C GLU A 1019 42.41 23.60 38.97
N ASP A 1020 43.05 22.43 38.97
CA ASP A 1020 44.31 22.16 39.69
C ASP A 1020 45.48 21.78 38.75
N THR A 1021 45.40 20.63 38.07
CA THR A 1021 46.44 20.11 37.17
C THR A 1021 45.84 19.29 36.03
N VAL A 1022 46.49 19.30 34.85
CA VAL A 1022 46.20 18.39 33.73
C VAL A 1022 47.45 17.55 33.47
N ASP A 1023 47.36 16.24 33.70
CA ASP A 1023 48.45 15.29 33.46
C ASP A 1023 48.28 14.61 32.10
N LEU A 1024 49.22 14.89 31.18
CA LEU A 1024 49.16 14.40 29.81
C LEU A 1024 50.26 13.37 29.55
N SER A 1025 49.86 12.18 29.10
CA SER A 1025 50.75 11.14 28.56
C SER A 1025 50.44 10.97 27.07
N LEU A 1026 51.19 11.66 26.21
CA LEU A 1026 50.95 11.73 24.77
C LEU A 1026 52.07 11.05 23.99
N GLN A 1027 51.74 10.52 22.80
CA GLN A 1027 52.67 9.86 21.89
C GLN A 1027 53.56 10.84 21.12
#